data_AF-A0A7V4JQR3-F1
#
_entry.id   AF-A0A7V4JQR3-F1
#
_cell.length_a   1.000
_cell.length_b   1.000
_cell.length_c   1.000
_cell.angle_alpha   90.00
_cell.angle_beta   90.00
_cell.angle_gamma   90.00
#
_symmetry.space_group_name_H-M   'P 1'
#
loop_
_entity.id
_entity.type
_entity.pdbx_description
1 polymer ?
#
loop_
_entity_poly.entity_id
_entity_poly.type
_entity_poly.pdbx_seq_one_letter_code
_entity_poly.pdbx_strand_id
1 'polypeptide(L)'
;MVSYKPFILWFDEITYKDVPLVGGKNASLGEMYTKLTEKGVKVPYGFAVTAEAYKYFIKENQLDEKIRELLTGLDTHDVVDLQTRGRKIRNLILKAKMPKDLAEEIKKAYKRLEKTYFENVDVAVRSSATAEDLPDASFAGQQETYLNISGEDNVVKAVQRCFASLFTDRAISYREDKGFNHFAVYLSVAVQKMIRSDMACSGVMFTLDTESGFRDVVYITGSWGLGEAIVQGKVNPDEYYVFKPTLKLGYKPILSKKLGSKHIKIVYGKDRRNPVKTVKTSKEERKKFVLTDDEILTLAKWAVIIEEHYGRPMDIEWAKDGDGVNIGKGELYIVQARPETVHAIKQQKYYEVYKLKGEGRVICTGKAVGSKIGQGKARVILDVSEISQFKEGDVLVTTMTDPDWEPIMKKASAIVTDKGGRTCHAAIISRELGIPCIVGAEVATHLVKQGMGITVDCTQGEEGRILEGLVPYEVERISLESLPRTKTKIMMNIGIPEQAFAQSQIPNDGVGLARIEFIISSHIGIHPLALIEYKKLKEKAKNDSKIAKVVSIIEEKTYGYKNKADFYIDKLAQGIAMIGAAFYPNEVIVRFSDFKTNEYANLAGGFLYEPIESNPMIGWRGASRYYDPKFEPAFALECKA
;
A
#
# COMPACT_ATOMS: atom_id res chain seq x y z
N MET A 1 41.95 -19.67 14.30
CA MET A 1 42.11 -18.57 13.34
C MET A 1 41.07 -17.51 13.66
N VAL A 2 41.49 -16.30 14.02
CA VAL A 2 40.55 -15.18 14.17
C VAL A 2 40.10 -14.82 12.76
N SER A 3 38.88 -15.21 12.39
CA SER A 3 38.29 -14.90 11.10
C SER A 3 38.13 -13.38 11.00
N TYR A 4 39.01 -12.71 10.25
CA TYR A 4 38.82 -11.30 9.89
C TYR A 4 37.52 -11.21 9.07
N LYS A 5 36.47 -10.64 9.66
CA LYS A 5 35.20 -10.45 8.96
C LYS A 5 35.32 -9.24 8.04
N PRO A 6 34.86 -9.33 6.78
CA PRO A 6 35.07 -8.27 5.78
C PRO A 6 34.20 -7.03 6.05
N PHE A 7 34.69 -5.85 5.66
CA PHE A 7 33.94 -4.59 5.71
C PHE A 7 32.86 -4.49 4.63
N ILE A 8 33.07 -5.16 3.51
CA ILE A 8 32.18 -5.16 2.34
C ILE A 8 31.79 -6.59 2.02
N LEU A 9 30.51 -6.81 1.71
CA LEU A 9 30.01 -8.05 1.12
C LEU A 9 29.13 -7.71 -0.08
N TRP A 10 29.30 -8.40 -1.19
CA TRP A 10 28.48 -8.22 -2.37
C TRP A 10 27.16 -9.00 -2.26
N PHE A 11 26.12 -8.56 -2.97
CA PHE A 11 24.81 -9.24 -2.88
C PHE A 11 24.85 -10.70 -3.34
N ASP A 12 25.78 -11.09 -4.22
CA ASP A 12 26.02 -12.48 -4.61
C ASP A 12 26.79 -13.31 -3.57
N GLU A 13 27.28 -12.68 -2.50
CA GLU A 13 28.00 -13.32 -1.39
C GLU A 13 27.14 -13.42 -0.11
N ILE A 14 25.92 -12.85 -0.13
CA ILE A 14 25.06 -12.70 1.04
C ILE A 14 23.88 -13.68 0.98
N THR A 15 23.56 -14.29 2.12
CA THR A 15 22.39 -15.14 2.31
C THR A 15 21.61 -14.71 3.56
N TYR A 16 20.45 -15.32 3.81
CA TYR A 16 19.68 -15.08 5.03
C TYR A 16 20.43 -15.42 6.33
N LYS A 17 21.51 -16.22 6.27
CA LYS A 17 22.36 -16.53 7.44
C LYS A 17 23.21 -15.35 7.89
N ASP A 18 23.38 -14.34 7.02
CA ASP A 18 24.26 -13.21 7.26
C ASP A 18 23.54 -12.01 7.91
N VAL A 19 22.28 -12.16 8.33
CA VAL A 19 21.51 -11.13 9.07
C VAL A 19 22.31 -10.50 10.23
N PRO A 20 23.06 -11.24 11.07
CA PRO A 20 23.87 -10.62 12.13
C PRO A 20 25.00 -9.71 11.62
N LEU A 21 25.41 -9.87 10.36
CA LEU A 21 26.51 -9.14 9.74
C LEU A 21 26.03 -8.01 8.82
N VAL A 22 24.89 -8.17 8.14
CA VAL A 22 24.40 -7.20 7.14
C VAL A 22 23.00 -6.66 7.43
N GLY A 23 22.35 -7.13 8.49
CA GLY A 23 20.96 -6.76 8.80
C GLY A 23 19.94 -7.38 7.86
N GLY A 24 18.66 -7.26 8.23
CA GLY A 24 17.56 -7.96 7.58
C GLY A 24 17.36 -7.61 6.11
N LYS A 25 17.40 -6.32 5.78
CA LYS A 25 17.20 -5.83 4.39
C LYS A 25 18.29 -6.32 3.45
N ASN A 26 19.57 -6.18 3.84
CA ASN A 26 20.67 -6.63 2.98
C ASN A 26 20.71 -8.16 2.86
N ALA A 27 20.40 -8.88 3.94
CA ALA A 27 20.29 -10.33 3.90
C ALA A 27 19.19 -10.78 2.92
N SER A 28 18.02 -10.13 2.98
CA SER A 28 16.92 -10.37 2.02
C SER A 28 17.31 -10.03 0.59
N LEU A 29 18.00 -8.90 0.36
CA LEU A 29 18.51 -8.52 -0.97
C LEU A 29 19.49 -9.54 -1.54
N GLY A 30 20.45 -9.99 -0.74
CA GLY A 30 21.42 -11.01 -1.15
C GLY A 30 20.78 -12.37 -1.40
N GLU A 31 19.87 -12.79 -0.51
CA GLU A 31 19.10 -14.02 -0.67
C GLU A 31 18.29 -14.01 -1.98
N MET A 32 17.59 -12.91 -2.28
CA MET A 32 16.86 -12.78 -3.54
C MET A 32 17.81 -12.77 -4.76
N TYR A 33 18.91 -12.02 -4.69
CA TYR A 33 19.87 -11.93 -5.80
C TYR A 33 20.50 -13.30 -6.10
N THR A 34 20.89 -14.05 -5.08
CA THR A 34 21.53 -15.36 -5.24
C THR A 34 20.56 -16.48 -5.61
N LYS A 35 19.33 -16.48 -5.08
CA LYS A 35 18.39 -17.61 -5.23
C LYS A 35 17.28 -17.41 -6.25
N LEU A 36 16.90 -16.15 -6.52
CA LEU A 36 15.71 -15.84 -7.32
C LEU A 36 16.04 -15.25 -8.70
N THR A 37 17.27 -14.77 -8.93
CA THR A 37 17.72 -14.32 -10.25
C THR A 37 17.62 -15.43 -11.30
N GLU A 38 17.99 -16.67 -10.94
CA GLU A 38 17.84 -17.84 -11.82
C GLU A 38 16.37 -18.20 -12.11
N LYS A 39 15.46 -17.80 -11.22
CA LYS A 39 14.00 -17.93 -11.39
C LYS A 39 13.37 -16.73 -12.11
N GLY A 40 14.20 -15.81 -12.62
CA GLY A 40 13.79 -14.65 -13.41
C GLY A 40 13.43 -13.40 -12.62
N VAL A 41 13.57 -13.39 -11.28
CA VAL A 41 13.36 -12.20 -10.45
C VAL A 41 14.56 -11.28 -10.59
N LYS A 42 14.36 -10.04 -11.06
CA LYS A 42 15.45 -9.08 -11.25
C LYS A 42 15.65 -8.24 -9.99
N VAL A 43 16.85 -8.26 -9.43
CA VAL A 43 17.25 -7.41 -8.29
C VAL A 43 18.43 -6.53 -8.71
N PRO A 44 18.41 -5.21 -8.45
CA PRO A 44 19.54 -4.34 -8.78
C PRO A 44 20.77 -4.73 -7.95
N TYR A 45 21.93 -4.81 -8.61
CA TYR A 45 23.16 -5.23 -7.96
C TYR A 45 23.73 -4.13 -7.06
N GLY A 46 24.58 -4.53 -6.13
CA GLY A 46 25.08 -3.68 -5.06
C GLY A 46 25.95 -4.44 -4.07
N PHE A 47 26.31 -3.75 -2.99
CA PHE A 47 27.07 -4.32 -1.89
C PHE A 47 26.56 -3.79 -0.55
N ALA A 48 26.82 -4.53 0.51
CA ALA A 48 26.57 -4.15 1.89
C ALA A 48 27.89 -3.73 2.57
N VAL A 49 27.86 -2.58 3.24
CA VAL A 49 28.84 -2.21 4.26
C VAL A 49 28.41 -2.90 5.56
N THR A 50 29.25 -3.77 6.10
CA THR A 50 28.86 -4.70 7.16
C THR A 50 28.74 -4.02 8.54
N ALA A 51 28.08 -4.69 9.48
CA ALA A 51 28.04 -4.31 10.88
C ALA A 51 29.44 -4.23 11.51
N GLU A 52 30.42 -5.00 11.01
CA GLU A 52 31.81 -4.94 11.47
C GLU A 52 32.50 -3.65 11.02
N ALA A 53 32.19 -3.12 9.83
CA ALA A 53 32.64 -1.80 9.41
C ALA A 53 32.07 -0.69 10.31
N TYR A 54 30.81 -0.80 10.72
CA TYR A 54 30.22 0.12 11.70
C TYR A 54 30.93 0.05 13.06
N LYS A 55 31.13 -1.16 13.61
CA LYS A 55 31.87 -1.34 14.87
C LYS A 55 33.28 -0.76 14.81
N TYR A 56 33.98 -0.99 13.69
CA TYR A 56 35.31 -0.45 13.46
C TYR A 56 35.31 1.08 13.44
N PHE A 57 34.37 1.70 12.72
CA PHE A 57 34.20 3.15 12.68
C PHE A 57 33.96 3.75 14.08
N ILE A 58 33.09 3.14 14.88
CA ILE A 58 32.78 3.59 16.24
C ILE A 58 34.00 3.48 17.16
N LYS A 59 34.71 2.34 17.10
CA LYS A 59 35.89 2.06 17.93
C LYS A 59 37.07 2.98 17.62
N GLU A 60 37.43 3.14 16.34
CA GLU A 60 38.56 3.99 15.92
C GLU A 60 38.37 5.46 16.32
N ASN A 61 37.12 5.91 16.38
CA ASN A 61 36.79 7.28 16.79
C ASN A 61 36.47 7.42 18.29
N GLN A 62 36.58 6.32 19.07
CA GLN A 62 36.27 6.27 20.50
C GLN A 62 34.89 6.87 20.81
N LEU A 63 33.89 6.50 20.01
CA LEU A 63 32.54 7.07 20.15
C LEU A 63 31.69 6.29 21.16
N ASP A 64 32.02 5.03 21.45
CA ASP A 64 31.26 4.17 22.36
C ASP A 64 31.00 4.82 23.72
N GLU A 65 32.05 5.27 24.40
CA GLU A 65 31.95 5.87 25.75
C GLU A 65 31.16 7.19 25.72
N LYS A 66 31.43 8.04 24.73
CA LYS A 66 30.73 9.33 24.57
C LYS A 66 29.23 9.15 24.32
N ILE A 67 28.87 8.15 23.52
CA ILE A 67 27.47 7.83 23.25
C ILE A 67 26.81 7.27 24.51
N ARG A 68 27.49 6.41 25.29
CA ARG A 68 26.98 5.91 26.59
C ARG A 68 26.69 7.06 27.54
N GLU A 69 27.65 7.96 27.73
CA GLU A 69 27.49 9.14 28.60
C GLU A 69 26.30 10.00 28.20
N LEU A 70 26.11 10.25 26.89
CA LEU A 70 24.99 11.03 26.38
C LEU A 70 23.63 10.35 26.58
N LEU A 71 23.58 9.01 26.58
CA LEU A 71 22.35 8.23 26.79
C LEU A 71 22.06 7.93 28.27
N THR A 72 23.05 8.08 29.17
CA THR A 72 22.85 7.82 30.61
C THR A 72 21.76 8.72 31.19
N GLY A 73 20.74 8.11 31.80
CA GLY A 73 19.61 8.84 32.38
C GLY A 73 18.75 9.55 31.33
N LEU A 74 18.69 9.03 30.10
CA LEU A 74 17.72 9.46 29.11
C LEU A 74 16.31 9.10 29.59
N ASP A 75 15.40 10.07 29.55
CA ASP A 75 13.96 9.83 29.65
C ASP A 75 13.32 9.93 28.26
N THR A 76 12.78 8.84 27.74
CA THR A 76 12.10 8.84 26.42
C THR A 76 10.78 9.58 26.41
N HIS A 77 10.22 9.88 27.58
CA HIS A 77 8.98 10.64 27.72
C HIS A 77 9.23 12.16 27.71
N ASP A 78 10.48 12.59 27.92
CA ASP A 78 10.92 13.96 27.67
C ASP A 78 11.42 14.11 26.22
N VAL A 79 10.53 14.54 25.34
CA VAL A 79 10.80 14.73 23.91
C VAL A 79 11.95 15.73 23.68
N VAL A 80 12.09 16.76 24.53
CA VAL A 80 13.12 17.78 24.36
C VAL A 80 14.50 17.23 24.72
N ASP A 81 14.59 16.46 25.81
CA ASP A 81 15.83 15.78 26.19
C ASP A 81 16.25 14.75 25.14
N LEU A 82 15.31 13.92 24.68
CA LEU A 82 15.52 12.93 23.61
C LEU A 82 16.07 13.57 22.33
N GLN A 83 15.42 14.62 21.83
CA GLN A 83 15.86 15.33 20.62
C GLN A 83 17.23 15.98 20.80
N THR A 84 17.51 16.54 21.98
CA THR A 84 18.78 17.18 22.29
C THR A 84 19.92 16.17 22.30
N ARG A 85 19.75 15.04 22.99
CA ARG A 85 20.74 13.97 23.08
C ARG A 85 20.92 13.26 21.75
N GLY A 86 19.83 12.90 21.07
CA GLY A 86 19.86 12.30 19.74
C GLY A 86 20.61 13.19 18.74
N ARG A 87 20.33 14.49 18.70
CA ARG A 87 21.06 15.44 17.83
C ARG A 87 22.54 15.52 18.18
N LYS A 88 22.91 15.53 19.47
CA LYS A 88 24.32 15.52 19.90
C LYS A 88 25.04 14.26 19.41
N ILE A 89 24.44 13.08 19.57
CA ILE A 89 25.00 11.80 19.12
C ILE A 89 25.15 11.77 17.60
N ARG A 90 24.12 12.16 16.85
CA ARG A 90 24.18 12.24 15.37
C ARG A 90 25.30 13.18 14.91
N ASN A 91 25.41 14.36 15.51
CA ASN A 91 26.49 15.31 15.19
C ASN A 91 27.88 14.77 15.52
N LEU A 92 28.02 14.01 16.61
CA LEU A 92 29.27 13.37 17.01
C LEU A 92 29.70 12.32 15.98
N ILE A 93 28.77 11.49 15.48
CA ILE A 93 29.02 10.53 14.41
C ILE A 93 29.35 11.23 13.08
N LEU A 94 28.63 12.29 12.72
CA LEU A 94 28.85 13.03 11.47
C LEU A 94 30.19 13.80 11.44
N LYS A 95 30.70 14.24 12.60
CA LYS A 95 31.99 14.93 12.72
C LYS A 95 33.18 13.97 12.88
N ALA A 96 32.93 12.73 13.25
CA ALA A 96 33.97 11.71 13.36
C ALA A 96 34.65 11.43 12.01
N LYS A 97 35.90 11.00 12.05
CA LYS A 97 36.70 10.77 10.85
C LYS A 97 36.48 9.34 10.37
N MET A 98 36.02 9.17 9.13
CA MET A 98 35.99 7.85 8.50
C MET A 98 37.41 7.26 8.46
N PRO A 99 37.67 6.06 9.02
CA PRO A 99 38.95 5.39 8.89
C PRO A 99 39.37 5.27 7.42
N LYS A 100 40.65 5.54 7.13
CA LYS A 100 41.13 5.66 5.74
C LYS A 100 40.97 4.36 4.97
N ASP A 101 41.32 3.25 5.60
CA ASP A 101 41.17 1.90 5.08
C ASP A 101 39.71 1.55 4.80
N LEU A 102 38.79 1.84 5.72
CA LEU A 102 37.35 1.63 5.49
C LEU A 102 36.82 2.49 4.33
N ALA A 103 37.22 3.77 4.27
CA ALA A 103 36.84 4.65 3.18
C ALA A 103 37.35 4.11 1.82
N GLU A 104 38.60 3.68 1.74
CA GLU A 104 39.18 3.11 0.52
C GLU A 104 38.48 1.81 0.10
N GLU A 105 38.10 0.93 1.02
CA GLU A 105 37.34 -0.28 0.69
C GLU A 105 35.95 0.06 0.11
N ILE A 106 35.23 1.03 0.70
CA ILE A 106 33.95 1.51 0.15
C ILE A 106 34.14 2.09 -1.25
N LYS A 107 35.19 2.89 -1.46
CA LYS A 107 35.51 3.50 -2.76
C LYS A 107 35.86 2.46 -3.81
N LYS A 108 36.68 1.45 -3.47
CA LYS A 108 37.00 0.33 -4.36
C LYS A 108 35.74 -0.45 -4.75
N ALA A 109 34.85 -0.72 -3.80
CA ALA A 109 33.58 -1.39 -4.07
C ALA A 109 32.70 -0.57 -5.01
N TYR A 110 32.59 0.74 -4.78
CA TYR A 110 31.86 1.64 -5.67
C TYR A 110 32.47 1.71 -7.08
N LYS A 111 33.81 1.78 -7.22
CA LYS A 111 34.49 1.69 -8.54
C LYS A 111 34.18 0.39 -9.29
N ARG A 112 33.99 -0.73 -8.57
CA ARG A 112 33.56 -1.99 -9.19
C ARG A 112 32.12 -1.89 -9.71
N LEU A 113 31.22 -1.19 -9.01
CA LEU A 113 29.88 -0.88 -9.55
C LEU A 113 29.97 0.00 -10.80
N GLU A 114 30.84 1.01 -10.82
CA GLU A 114 31.04 1.86 -12.00
C GLU A 114 31.50 1.05 -13.22
N LYS A 115 32.42 0.10 -13.02
CA LYS A 115 32.86 -0.81 -14.08
C LYS A 115 31.75 -1.76 -14.56
N THR A 116 30.81 -2.10 -13.69
CA THR A 116 29.70 -3.01 -14.00
C THR A 116 28.58 -2.30 -14.77
N TYR A 117 28.34 -1.03 -14.44
CA TYR A 117 27.26 -0.23 -15.02
C TYR A 117 27.79 0.88 -15.92
N PHE A 118 28.26 1.98 -15.33
CA PHE A 118 28.85 3.13 -16.01
C PHE A 118 29.54 4.05 -14.99
N GLU A 119 30.41 4.96 -15.47
CA GLU A 119 31.09 5.94 -14.63
C GLU A 119 30.11 6.86 -13.89
N ASN A 120 30.39 7.18 -12.62
CA ASN A 120 29.52 7.97 -11.75
C ASN A 120 28.11 7.38 -11.57
N VAL A 121 28.03 6.05 -11.50
CA VAL A 121 26.78 5.31 -11.27
C VAL A 121 25.98 5.87 -10.09
N ASP A 122 24.71 6.14 -10.32
CA ASP A 122 23.77 6.56 -9.29
C ASP A 122 23.35 5.37 -8.40
N VAL A 123 23.49 5.54 -7.09
CA VAL A 123 23.19 4.52 -6.07
C VAL A 123 22.23 5.02 -5.00
N ALA A 124 21.42 4.09 -4.48
CA ALA A 124 20.67 4.23 -3.24
C ALA A 124 21.55 3.75 -2.10
N VAL A 125 21.68 4.57 -1.06
CA VAL A 125 22.39 4.24 0.18
C VAL A 125 21.34 4.08 1.28
N ARG A 126 21.11 2.84 1.70
CA ARG A 126 20.02 2.45 2.61
C ARG A 126 20.55 1.80 3.86
N SER A 127 19.91 2.10 4.97
CA SER A 127 20.21 1.57 6.29
C SER A 127 19.51 0.21 6.51
N SER A 128 20.23 -0.75 7.09
CA SER A 128 19.83 -2.14 7.34
C SER A 128 20.36 -2.56 8.72
N ALA A 129 19.55 -2.42 9.77
CA ALA A 129 19.99 -2.80 11.12
C ALA A 129 19.89 -4.31 11.39
N THR A 130 20.75 -4.81 12.29
CA THR A 130 20.82 -6.23 12.65
C THR A 130 19.64 -6.74 13.48
N ALA A 131 18.79 -5.84 13.96
CA ALA A 131 17.62 -6.16 14.79
C ALA A 131 16.28 -5.87 14.11
N GLU A 132 16.27 -5.56 12.80
CA GLU A 132 15.04 -5.18 12.07
C GLU A 132 14.01 -6.31 11.92
N ASP A 133 14.43 -7.57 12.05
CA ASP A 133 13.58 -8.74 11.78
C ASP A 133 13.08 -9.44 13.05
N LEU A 134 13.24 -8.82 14.24
CA LEU A 134 12.69 -9.39 15.47
C LEU A 134 11.15 -9.38 15.39
N PRO A 135 10.45 -10.46 15.79
CA PRO A 135 8.99 -10.60 15.63
C PRO A 135 8.16 -9.44 16.19
N ASP A 136 8.66 -8.75 17.21
CA ASP A 136 8.02 -7.61 17.88
C ASP A 136 8.58 -6.24 17.47
N ALA A 137 9.43 -6.20 16.43
CA ALA A 137 10.17 -5.01 16.02
C ALA A 137 10.05 -4.64 14.54
N SER A 138 8.96 -3.97 14.18
CA SER A 138 8.85 -3.25 12.91
C SER A 138 9.61 -1.92 12.99
N PHE A 139 10.89 -1.89 12.59
CA PHE A 139 11.65 -0.64 12.39
C PHE A 139 11.23 0.13 11.12
N ALA A 140 9.96 0.00 10.71
CA ALA A 140 9.46 0.51 9.43
C ALA A 140 9.56 2.05 9.37
N GLY A 141 10.30 2.56 8.37
CA GLY A 141 10.46 3.99 8.13
C GLY A 141 11.27 4.75 9.19
N GLN A 142 11.99 4.06 10.10
CA GLN A 142 12.77 4.71 11.16
C GLN A 142 14.14 5.21 10.74
N GLN A 143 14.67 4.65 9.64
CA GLN A 143 16.05 4.86 9.24
C GLN A 143 16.14 5.56 7.89
N GLU A 144 17.17 6.39 7.73
CA GLU A 144 17.34 7.24 6.56
C GLU A 144 17.74 6.45 5.32
N THR A 145 17.14 6.83 4.19
CA THR A 145 17.48 6.38 2.85
C THR A 145 17.94 7.59 2.03
N TYR A 146 19.08 7.44 1.35
CA TYR A 146 19.65 8.47 0.50
C TYR A 146 19.60 8.01 -0.95
N LEU A 147 18.83 8.71 -1.78
CA LEU A 147 18.62 8.36 -3.19
C LEU A 147 19.50 9.21 -4.10
N ASN A 148 19.78 8.71 -5.30
CA ASN A 148 20.53 9.42 -6.35
C ASN A 148 21.88 9.99 -5.86
N ILE A 149 22.66 9.15 -5.18
CA ILE A 149 24.02 9.47 -4.75
C ILE A 149 25.00 9.00 -5.83
N SER A 150 25.93 9.86 -6.24
CA SER A 150 26.98 9.53 -7.21
C SER A 150 28.33 10.09 -6.77
N GLY A 151 29.38 9.35 -7.07
CA GLY A 151 30.76 9.68 -6.77
C GLY A 151 31.25 9.10 -5.45
N GLU A 152 32.47 8.56 -5.47
CA GLU A 152 33.15 7.88 -4.38
C GLU A 152 33.01 8.56 -3.01
N ASP A 153 33.40 9.84 -2.91
CA ASP A 153 33.37 10.58 -1.65
C ASP A 153 31.94 10.83 -1.14
N ASN A 154 30.97 10.95 -2.04
CA ASN A 154 29.57 11.15 -1.66
C ASN A 154 28.97 9.86 -1.13
N VAL A 155 29.34 8.70 -1.69
CA VAL A 155 28.93 7.39 -1.17
C VAL A 155 29.49 7.18 0.23
N VAL A 156 30.77 7.46 0.48
CA VAL A 156 31.37 7.38 1.82
C VAL A 156 30.63 8.28 2.82
N LYS A 157 30.33 9.54 2.43
CA LYS A 157 29.56 10.47 3.27
C LYS A 157 28.14 9.97 3.53
N ALA A 158 27.47 9.39 2.53
CA ALA A 158 26.12 8.84 2.68
C ALA A 158 26.11 7.61 3.62
N VAL A 159 27.12 6.74 3.54
CA VAL A 159 27.30 5.62 4.48
C VAL A 159 27.47 6.14 5.91
N GLN A 160 28.29 7.17 6.12
CA GLN A 160 28.45 7.79 7.45
C GLN A 160 27.15 8.42 7.97
N ARG A 161 26.34 9.02 7.09
CA ARG A 161 25.02 9.53 7.46
C ARG A 161 24.08 8.40 7.85
N CYS A 162 24.09 7.27 7.14
CA CYS A 162 23.36 6.08 7.59
C CYS A 162 23.83 5.62 8.97
N PHE A 163 25.14 5.57 9.26
CA PHE A 163 25.63 5.25 10.60
C PHE A 163 25.05 6.19 11.69
N ALA A 164 24.93 7.49 11.38
CA ALA A 164 24.28 8.44 12.29
C ALA A 164 22.77 8.18 12.46
N SER A 165 22.09 7.68 11.42
CA SER A 165 20.65 7.42 11.44
C SER A 165 20.25 6.29 12.40
N LEU A 166 21.20 5.46 12.84
CA LEU A 166 20.96 4.52 13.94
C LEU A 166 20.54 5.23 15.22
N PHE A 167 20.89 6.51 15.40
CA PHE A 167 20.55 7.34 16.55
C PHE A 167 19.58 8.48 16.19
N THR A 168 18.64 8.25 15.27
CA THR A 168 17.45 9.11 15.16
C THR A 168 16.66 9.08 16.47
N ASP A 169 15.91 10.14 16.73
CA ASP A 169 15.16 10.29 17.99
C ASP A 169 14.16 9.12 18.14
N ARG A 170 13.51 8.72 17.04
CA ARG A 170 12.65 7.53 16.96
C ARG A 170 13.39 6.22 17.24
N ALA A 171 14.56 6.00 16.63
CA ALA A 171 15.32 4.76 16.85
C ALA A 171 15.83 4.65 18.30
N ILE A 172 16.16 5.76 18.95
CA ILE A 172 16.53 5.80 20.36
C ILE A 172 15.32 5.45 21.23
N SER A 173 14.22 6.21 21.10
CA SER A 173 13.01 5.97 21.91
C SER A 173 12.50 4.53 21.75
N TYR A 174 12.45 4.02 20.52
CA TYR A 174 11.98 2.66 20.25
C TYR A 174 12.80 1.59 21.00
N ARG A 175 14.13 1.71 21.02
CA ARG A 175 14.99 0.72 21.68
C ARG A 175 14.86 0.78 23.19
N GLU A 176 14.79 1.98 23.77
CA GLU A 176 14.64 2.14 25.21
C GLU A 176 13.27 1.62 25.67
N ASP A 177 12.18 1.96 24.97
CA ASP A 177 10.82 1.50 25.28
C ASP A 177 10.67 -0.03 25.20
N LYS A 178 11.47 -0.69 24.36
CA LYS A 178 11.52 -2.15 24.21
C LYS A 178 12.57 -2.82 25.11
N GLY A 179 13.34 -2.04 25.88
CA GLY A 179 14.42 -2.55 26.73
C GLY A 179 15.60 -3.14 25.95
N PHE A 180 15.79 -2.75 24.68
CA PHE A 180 16.92 -3.20 23.87
C PHE A 180 18.17 -2.39 24.19
N ASN A 181 19.27 -3.09 24.45
CA ASN A 181 20.57 -2.45 24.61
C ASN A 181 20.99 -1.74 23.30
N HIS A 182 21.14 -0.41 23.37
CA HIS A 182 21.59 0.43 22.24
C HIS A 182 22.88 -0.05 21.57
N PHE A 183 23.76 -0.76 22.29
CA PHE A 183 25.06 -1.23 21.81
C PHE A 183 25.03 -2.69 21.32
N ALA A 184 23.89 -3.38 21.44
CA ALA A 184 23.68 -4.71 20.87
C ALA A 184 23.09 -4.66 19.45
N VAL A 185 22.66 -3.48 19.00
CA VAL A 185 22.14 -3.25 17.65
C VAL A 185 23.21 -2.57 16.82
N TYR A 186 23.60 -3.20 15.71
CA TYR A 186 24.55 -2.64 14.77
C TYR A 186 23.85 -2.28 13.47
N LEU A 187 24.46 -1.36 12.72
CA LEU A 187 23.95 -0.95 11.42
C LEU A 187 24.85 -1.47 10.29
N SER A 188 24.20 -2.04 9.28
CA SER A 188 24.79 -2.24 7.96
C SER A 188 24.16 -1.27 6.97
N VAL A 189 24.86 -1.00 5.87
CA VAL A 189 24.40 -0.05 4.84
C VAL A 189 24.43 -0.72 3.48
N ALA A 190 23.28 -0.79 2.82
CA ALA A 190 23.15 -1.18 1.42
C ALA A 190 23.63 -0.03 0.53
N VAL A 191 24.50 -0.32 -0.43
CA VAL A 191 24.83 0.56 -1.56
C VAL A 191 24.39 -0.17 -2.84
N GLN A 192 23.23 0.22 -3.37
CA GLN A 192 22.56 -0.48 -4.46
C GLN A 192 22.40 0.43 -5.68
N LYS A 193 22.57 -0.11 -6.90
CA LYS A 193 22.27 0.62 -8.15
C LYS A 193 20.85 1.19 -8.11
N MET A 194 20.71 2.49 -8.39
CA MET A 194 19.39 3.09 -8.57
C MET A 194 18.73 2.63 -9.87
N ILE A 195 17.43 2.38 -9.80
CA ILE A 195 16.58 2.13 -10.98
C ILE A 195 15.94 3.43 -11.41
N ARG A 196 15.94 3.74 -12.72
CA ARG A 196 15.49 5.02 -13.30
C ARG A 196 13.96 5.17 -13.34
N SER A 197 13.30 4.80 -12.24
CA SER A 197 11.86 4.97 -12.02
C SER A 197 11.44 6.44 -11.95
N ASP A 198 12.38 7.38 -11.76
CA ASP A 198 12.14 8.82 -11.92
C ASP A 198 11.58 9.19 -13.31
N MET A 199 11.93 8.39 -14.33
CA MET A 199 11.48 8.53 -15.71
C MET A 199 10.38 7.52 -16.10
N ALA A 200 9.91 6.73 -15.13
CA ALA A 200 8.84 5.75 -15.31
C ALA A 200 7.99 5.66 -14.04
N CYS A 201 7.89 4.48 -13.45
CA CYS A 201 7.03 4.19 -12.31
C CYS A 201 7.70 3.24 -11.32
N SER A 202 7.14 3.20 -10.12
CA SER A 202 7.54 2.30 -9.05
C SER A 202 6.33 2.06 -8.14
N GLY A 203 6.48 1.14 -7.20
CA GLY A 203 5.38 0.73 -6.36
C GLY A 203 5.73 -0.26 -5.27
N VAL A 204 4.67 -0.68 -4.58
CA VAL A 204 4.72 -1.69 -3.52
C VAL A 204 3.71 -2.76 -3.85
N MET A 205 4.03 -4.02 -3.58
CA MET A 205 3.11 -5.14 -3.71
C MET A 205 3.15 -6.05 -2.48
N PHE A 206 1.98 -6.59 -2.15
CA PHE A 206 1.77 -7.50 -1.04
C PHE A 206 1.28 -8.83 -1.59
N THR A 207 1.76 -9.92 -1.02
CA THR A 207 1.31 -11.27 -1.40
C THR A 207 0.05 -11.69 -0.63
N LEU A 208 -0.76 -10.73 -0.21
CA LEU A 208 -2.11 -10.94 0.30
C LEU A 208 -2.88 -9.62 0.17
N ASP A 209 -4.19 -9.67 0.34
CA ASP A 209 -4.98 -8.46 0.55
C ASP A 209 -4.68 -7.89 1.95
N THR A 210 -4.09 -6.70 2.01
CA THR A 210 -3.70 -6.05 3.27
C THR A 210 -4.90 -5.59 4.11
N GLU A 211 -6.10 -5.55 3.55
CA GLU A 211 -7.31 -5.15 4.28
C GLU A 211 -7.93 -6.34 5.01
N SER A 212 -8.28 -7.40 4.27
CA SER A 212 -8.91 -8.59 4.83
C SER A 212 -7.90 -9.60 5.38
N GLY A 213 -6.70 -9.69 4.81
CA GLY A 213 -5.77 -10.81 5.03
C GLY A 213 -5.96 -11.98 4.06
N PHE A 214 -6.81 -11.84 3.03
CA PHE A 214 -7.05 -12.89 2.04
C PHE A 214 -5.77 -13.23 1.27
N ARG A 215 -5.34 -14.48 1.38
CA ARG A 215 -3.98 -14.91 0.97
C ARG A 215 -3.85 -15.26 -0.51
N ASP A 216 -4.94 -15.50 -1.22
CA ASP A 216 -4.87 -16.01 -2.60
C ASP A 216 -4.79 -14.92 -3.66
N VAL A 217 -4.44 -13.69 -3.27
CA VAL A 217 -4.23 -12.55 -4.17
C VAL A 217 -2.87 -11.90 -3.98
N VAL A 218 -2.35 -11.33 -5.06
CA VAL A 218 -1.29 -10.32 -5.00
C VAL A 218 -1.95 -8.96 -5.16
N TYR A 219 -1.74 -8.08 -4.19
CA TYR A 219 -2.15 -6.68 -4.24
C TYR A 219 -0.96 -5.83 -4.68
N ILE A 220 -1.08 -5.14 -5.81
CA ILE A 220 -0.01 -4.33 -6.41
C ILE A 220 -0.46 -2.88 -6.45
N THR A 221 0.38 -1.98 -5.97
CA THR A 221 0.20 -0.54 -6.10
C THR A 221 1.31 0.07 -6.94
N GLY A 222 1.03 1.15 -7.68
CA GLY A 222 2.04 1.84 -8.48
C GLY A 222 1.75 3.32 -8.72
N SER A 223 2.81 4.13 -8.82
CA SER A 223 2.74 5.55 -9.17
C SER A 223 3.93 5.98 -10.02
N TRP A 224 3.84 7.16 -10.62
CA TRP A 224 4.93 7.72 -11.41
C TRP A 224 6.09 8.17 -10.51
N GLY A 225 7.32 8.05 -11.00
CA GLY A 225 8.52 8.47 -10.29
C GLY A 225 9.05 7.44 -9.29
N LEU A 226 9.91 7.91 -8.37
CA LEU A 226 10.53 7.09 -7.32
C LEU A 226 9.53 6.64 -6.25
N GLY A 227 9.75 5.44 -5.69
CA GLY A 227 8.78 4.74 -4.83
C GLY A 227 8.52 5.40 -3.48
N GLU A 228 9.41 6.30 -3.06
CA GLU A 228 9.33 7.01 -1.78
C GLU A 228 8.01 7.77 -1.60
N ALA A 229 7.41 8.28 -2.68
CA ALA A 229 6.11 8.95 -2.62
C ALA A 229 4.97 8.02 -2.16
N ILE A 230 5.04 6.74 -2.56
CA ILE A 230 4.04 5.72 -2.24
C ILE A 230 4.27 5.19 -0.84
N VAL A 231 5.52 4.85 -0.51
CA VAL A 231 5.91 4.35 0.83
C VAL A 231 5.57 5.37 1.92
N GLN A 232 5.70 6.67 1.64
CA GLN A 232 5.33 7.75 2.58
C GLN A 232 3.83 8.12 2.53
N GLY A 233 3.02 7.46 1.68
CA GLY A 233 1.58 7.75 1.57
C GLY A 233 1.25 9.14 1.00
N LYS A 234 2.19 9.81 0.33
CA LYS A 234 2.04 11.18 -0.22
C LYS A 234 1.25 11.21 -1.53
N VAL A 235 1.01 10.05 -2.15
CA VAL A 235 0.30 9.93 -3.43
C VAL A 235 -0.73 8.81 -3.34
N ASN A 236 -1.87 8.98 -4.04
CA ASN A 236 -2.84 7.92 -4.25
C ASN A 236 -2.44 7.13 -5.52
N PRO A 237 -1.91 5.89 -5.38
CA PRO A 237 -1.38 5.11 -6.50
C PRO A 237 -2.49 4.42 -7.29
N ASP A 238 -2.15 3.89 -8.46
CA ASP A 238 -2.94 2.86 -9.11
C ASP A 238 -2.92 1.58 -8.27
N GLU A 239 -4.00 0.81 -8.33
CA GLU A 239 -4.18 -0.41 -7.55
C GLU A 239 -4.62 -1.57 -8.46
N TYR A 240 -4.02 -2.74 -8.24
CA TYR A 240 -4.25 -3.94 -9.03
C TYR A 240 -4.35 -5.17 -8.12
N TYR A 241 -5.27 -6.08 -8.44
CA TYR A 241 -5.38 -7.39 -7.78
C TYR A 241 -5.18 -8.50 -8.80
N VAL A 242 -4.34 -9.48 -8.45
CA VAL A 242 -4.09 -10.67 -9.28
C VAL A 242 -4.33 -11.93 -8.47
N PHE A 243 -5.14 -12.85 -9.00
CA PHE A 243 -5.47 -14.10 -8.31
C PHE A 243 -4.35 -15.14 -8.48
N LYS A 244 -3.77 -15.62 -7.38
CA LYS A 244 -2.62 -16.52 -7.41
C LYS A 244 -2.96 -17.91 -7.98
N PRO A 245 -4.05 -18.60 -7.60
CA PRO A 245 -4.30 -19.97 -8.02
C PRO A 245 -4.34 -20.14 -9.54
N THR A 246 -5.09 -19.29 -10.23
CA THR A 246 -5.16 -19.36 -11.70
C THR A 246 -3.95 -18.73 -12.40
N LEU A 247 -3.22 -17.83 -11.74
CA LEU A 247 -1.94 -17.32 -12.26
C LEU A 247 -0.91 -18.46 -12.37
N LYS A 248 -0.87 -19.35 -11.37
CA LYS A 248 -0.02 -20.56 -11.39
C LYS A 248 -0.41 -21.55 -12.49
N LEU A 249 -1.68 -21.55 -12.90
CA LEU A 249 -2.19 -22.34 -14.02
C LEU A 249 -1.92 -21.69 -15.39
N GLY A 250 -1.30 -20.51 -15.44
CA GLY A 250 -0.94 -19.82 -16.69
C GLY A 250 -2.03 -18.92 -17.27
N TYR A 251 -3.14 -18.71 -16.55
CA TYR A 251 -4.14 -17.72 -16.94
C TYR A 251 -3.65 -16.28 -16.70
N LYS A 252 -4.46 -15.30 -17.13
CA LYS A 252 -4.23 -13.86 -16.91
C LYS A 252 -5.23 -13.26 -15.90
N PRO A 253 -5.19 -13.63 -14.60
CA PRO A 253 -6.28 -13.35 -13.68
C PRO A 253 -6.15 -11.99 -12.96
N ILE A 254 -6.17 -10.90 -13.72
CA ILE A 254 -6.25 -9.56 -13.15
C ILE A 254 -7.70 -9.32 -12.72
N LEU A 255 -7.95 -9.38 -11.40
CA LEU A 255 -9.28 -9.27 -10.82
C LEU A 255 -9.81 -7.82 -10.84
N SER A 256 -8.93 -6.85 -10.64
CA SER A 256 -9.31 -5.43 -10.56
C SER A 256 -8.17 -4.51 -10.96
N LYS A 257 -8.54 -3.37 -11.56
CA LYS A 257 -7.66 -2.25 -11.90
C LYS A 257 -8.35 -0.94 -11.51
N LYS A 258 -7.79 -0.22 -10.53
CA LYS A 258 -8.33 1.06 -10.02
C LYS A 258 -7.31 2.17 -10.24
N LEU A 259 -7.74 3.23 -10.91
CA LEU A 259 -6.87 4.34 -11.27
C LEU A 259 -6.67 5.27 -10.07
N GLY A 260 -5.42 5.49 -9.69
CA GLY A 260 -5.00 6.46 -8.69
C GLY A 260 -4.96 7.87 -9.25
N SER A 261 -5.16 8.86 -8.38
CA SER A 261 -5.12 10.27 -8.77
C SER A 261 -3.72 10.76 -9.12
N LYS A 262 -2.68 10.09 -8.61
CA LYS A 262 -1.25 10.27 -8.96
C LYS A 262 -0.83 11.73 -9.08
N HIS A 263 -1.24 12.58 -8.14
CA HIS A 263 -1.10 14.04 -8.27
C HIS A 263 0.34 14.57 -8.33
N ILE A 264 1.26 13.85 -7.69
CA ILE A 264 2.68 14.19 -7.60
C ILE A 264 3.53 12.98 -7.97
N LYS A 265 4.80 13.22 -8.30
CA LYS A 265 5.84 12.22 -8.46
C LYS A 265 7.18 12.75 -7.95
N ILE A 266 8.05 11.86 -7.47
CA ILE A 266 9.42 12.20 -7.08
C ILE A 266 10.34 11.84 -8.24
N VAL A 267 11.20 12.78 -8.63
CA VAL A 267 12.16 12.64 -9.73
C VAL A 267 13.55 13.09 -9.29
N TYR A 268 14.57 12.85 -10.12
CA TYR A 268 15.92 13.29 -9.81
C TYR A 268 16.00 14.83 -9.74
N GLY A 269 16.73 15.30 -8.74
CA GLY A 269 17.09 16.70 -8.60
C GLY A 269 18.22 17.08 -9.57
N LYS A 270 18.29 18.37 -9.91
CA LYS A 270 19.39 18.91 -10.72
C LYS A 270 20.64 19.24 -9.88
N ASP A 271 20.47 19.40 -8.57
CA ASP A 271 21.54 19.76 -7.62
C ASP A 271 21.89 18.53 -6.77
N ARG A 272 23.19 18.26 -6.59
CA ARG A 272 23.69 17.19 -5.72
C ARG A 272 23.33 17.40 -4.25
N ARG A 273 23.03 18.63 -3.81
CA ARG A 273 22.54 18.90 -2.44
C ARG A 273 21.09 18.47 -2.23
N ASN A 274 20.28 18.49 -3.29
CA ASN A 274 18.89 18.08 -3.29
C ASN A 274 18.70 16.97 -4.34
N PRO A 275 19.14 15.74 -4.04
CA PRO A 275 19.29 14.69 -5.04
C PRO A 275 17.97 14.24 -5.66
N VAL A 276 16.84 14.55 -5.01
CA VAL A 276 15.49 14.30 -5.50
C VAL A 276 14.63 15.55 -5.37
N LYS A 277 13.58 15.65 -6.18
CA LYS A 277 12.57 16.72 -6.12
C LYS A 277 11.18 16.17 -6.35
N THR A 278 10.21 16.72 -5.64
CA THR A 278 8.78 16.43 -5.87
C THR A 278 8.23 17.37 -6.94
N VAL A 279 7.55 16.83 -7.94
CA VAL A 279 6.91 17.60 -9.02
C VAL A 279 5.45 17.18 -9.19
N LYS A 280 4.62 18.07 -9.75
CA LYS A 280 3.24 17.73 -10.11
C LYS A 280 3.22 16.86 -11.37
N THR A 281 2.42 15.82 -11.33
CA THR A 281 2.14 14.96 -12.48
C THR A 281 1.20 15.67 -13.46
N SER A 282 1.43 15.51 -14.77
CA SER A 282 0.61 16.09 -15.84
C SER A 282 -0.80 15.47 -15.87
N LYS A 283 -1.75 16.15 -16.52
CA LYS A 283 -3.13 15.64 -16.65
C LYS A 283 -3.18 14.30 -17.40
N GLU A 284 -2.33 14.12 -18.41
CA GLU A 284 -2.26 12.89 -19.21
C GLU A 284 -1.72 11.71 -18.40
N GLU A 285 -0.67 11.91 -17.62
CA GLU A 285 -0.11 10.88 -16.73
C GLU A 285 -1.12 10.44 -15.66
N ARG A 286 -1.92 11.36 -15.12
CA ARG A 286 -2.94 11.03 -14.11
C ARG A 286 -4.05 10.14 -14.66
N LYS A 287 -4.38 10.27 -15.95
CA LYS A 287 -5.44 9.51 -16.63
C LYS A 287 -5.02 8.11 -17.09
N LYS A 288 -3.74 7.75 -16.94
CA LYS A 288 -3.18 6.48 -17.41
C LYS A 288 -2.77 5.61 -16.23
N PHE A 289 -2.95 4.29 -16.40
CA PHE A 289 -2.34 3.31 -15.52
C PHE A 289 -0.82 3.31 -15.70
N VAL A 290 -0.08 3.18 -14.60
CA VAL A 290 1.40 3.14 -14.62
C VAL A 290 1.98 1.84 -15.15
N LEU A 291 1.18 0.77 -15.12
CA LEU A 291 1.56 -0.56 -15.57
C LEU A 291 0.62 -1.06 -16.67
N THR A 292 1.19 -1.82 -17.59
CA THR A 292 0.47 -2.66 -18.54
C THR A 292 0.05 -3.99 -17.92
N ASP A 293 -0.91 -4.68 -18.53
CA ASP A 293 -1.41 -5.97 -18.02
C ASP A 293 -0.30 -7.04 -17.93
N ASP A 294 0.63 -7.09 -18.90
CA ASP A 294 1.74 -8.06 -18.86
C ASP A 294 2.78 -7.71 -17.77
N GLU A 295 2.98 -6.42 -17.46
CA GLU A 295 3.83 -6.00 -16.35
C GLU A 295 3.18 -6.32 -14.99
N ILE A 296 1.87 -6.11 -14.85
CA ILE A 296 1.09 -6.52 -13.66
C ILE A 296 1.27 -8.02 -13.41
N LEU A 297 1.09 -8.84 -14.45
CA LEU A 297 1.25 -10.30 -14.35
C LEU A 297 2.69 -10.72 -14.06
N THR A 298 3.68 -10.00 -14.58
CA THR A 298 5.10 -10.27 -14.30
C THR A 298 5.43 -9.99 -12.84
N LEU A 299 5.00 -8.84 -12.30
CA LEU A 299 5.17 -8.51 -10.89
C LEU A 299 4.45 -9.53 -9.99
N ALA A 300 3.22 -9.92 -10.33
CA ALA A 300 2.48 -10.93 -9.58
C ALA A 300 3.20 -12.29 -9.55
N LYS A 301 3.78 -12.72 -10.68
CA LYS A 301 4.59 -13.95 -10.74
C LYS A 301 5.82 -13.86 -9.84
N TRP A 302 6.54 -12.74 -9.87
CA TRP A 302 7.69 -12.52 -8.98
C TRP A 302 7.27 -12.51 -7.52
N ALA A 303 6.15 -11.88 -7.19
CA ALA A 303 5.61 -11.85 -5.83
C ALA A 303 5.32 -13.27 -5.30
N VAL A 304 4.71 -14.12 -6.13
CA VAL A 304 4.45 -15.53 -5.80
C VAL A 304 5.76 -16.32 -5.63
N ILE A 305 6.74 -16.14 -6.51
CA ILE A 305 8.06 -16.80 -6.40
C ILE A 305 8.76 -16.41 -5.09
N ILE A 306 8.70 -15.12 -4.73
CA ILE A 306 9.30 -14.60 -3.49
C ILE A 306 8.57 -15.17 -2.26
N GLU A 307 7.24 -15.15 -2.24
CA GLU A 307 6.45 -15.74 -1.14
C GLU A 307 6.74 -17.24 -0.95
N GLU A 308 6.80 -18.01 -2.04
CA GLU A 308 7.11 -19.43 -1.99
C GLU A 308 8.52 -19.70 -1.44
N HIS A 309 9.49 -18.84 -1.78
CA HIS A 309 10.86 -18.94 -1.27
C HIS A 309 10.94 -18.68 0.24
N TYR A 310 10.24 -17.65 0.73
CA TYR A 310 10.25 -17.28 2.15
C TYR A 310 9.22 -18.05 3.01
N GLY A 311 8.29 -18.76 2.37
CA GLY A 311 7.26 -19.57 3.01
C GLY A 311 6.24 -18.77 3.83
N ARG A 312 6.09 -17.47 3.56
CA ARG A 312 5.23 -16.55 4.33
C ARG A 312 4.81 -15.36 3.47
N PRO A 313 3.74 -14.64 3.83
CA PRO A 313 3.34 -13.42 3.14
C PRO A 313 4.44 -12.35 3.15
N MET A 314 4.54 -11.60 2.05
CA MET A 314 5.63 -10.66 1.78
C MET A 314 5.11 -9.28 1.39
N ASP A 315 5.81 -8.25 1.86
CA ASP A 315 5.76 -6.84 1.45
C ASP A 315 6.99 -6.55 0.57
N ILE A 316 6.75 -6.16 -0.68
CA ILE A 316 7.78 -6.12 -1.74
C ILE A 316 7.73 -4.76 -2.45
N GLU A 317 8.87 -4.08 -2.53
CA GLU A 317 9.02 -2.85 -3.30
C GLU A 317 9.58 -3.16 -4.70
N TRP A 318 9.04 -2.48 -5.72
CA TRP A 318 9.43 -2.66 -7.11
C TRP A 318 9.62 -1.33 -7.84
N ALA A 319 10.42 -1.34 -8.90
CA ALA A 319 10.70 -0.17 -9.74
C ALA A 319 10.86 -0.55 -11.21
N LYS A 320 10.42 0.32 -12.12
CA LYS A 320 10.64 0.19 -13.57
C LYS A 320 11.81 1.08 -14.02
N ASP A 321 12.74 0.53 -14.78
CA ASP A 321 13.94 1.23 -15.24
C ASP A 321 13.68 2.08 -16.49
N GLY A 322 13.13 3.27 -16.28
CA GLY A 322 12.89 4.25 -17.33
C GLY A 322 11.85 3.81 -18.38
N ASP A 323 11.77 4.56 -19.47
CA ASP A 323 10.76 4.37 -20.51
C ASP A 323 11.15 3.28 -21.53
N GLY A 324 12.39 2.79 -21.49
CA GLY A 324 12.93 1.79 -22.42
C GLY A 324 13.22 2.32 -23.82
N VAL A 325 13.07 3.63 -24.04
CA VAL A 325 13.31 4.30 -25.33
C VAL A 325 14.41 5.34 -25.20
N ASN A 326 14.25 6.28 -24.26
CA ASN A 326 15.18 7.37 -24.03
C ASN A 326 16.08 7.09 -22.83
N ILE A 327 15.53 6.49 -21.78
CA ILE A 327 16.22 6.24 -20.52
C ILE A 327 15.88 4.85 -20.00
N GLY A 328 16.90 4.15 -19.51
CA GLY A 328 16.77 2.81 -18.94
C GLY A 328 16.33 1.77 -19.98
N LYS A 329 16.12 0.54 -19.52
CA LYS A 329 15.75 -0.59 -20.39
C LYS A 329 14.24 -0.85 -20.45
N GLY A 330 13.43 -0.12 -19.69
CA GLY A 330 11.99 -0.36 -19.54
C GLY A 330 11.67 -1.64 -18.76
N GLU A 331 12.66 -2.20 -18.06
CA GLU A 331 12.53 -3.46 -17.32
C GLU A 331 12.10 -3.24 -15.87
N LEU A 332 11.41 -4.23 -15.30
CA LEU A 332 11.01 -4.23 -13.89
C LEU A 332 12.14 -4.79 -13.01
N TYR A 333 12.20 -4.31 -11.76
CA TYR A 333 13.13 -4.76 -10.74
C TYR A 333 12.45 -4.81 -9.37
N ILE A 334 12.81 -5.80 -8.55
CA ILE A 334 12.50 -5.86 -7.13
C ILE A 334 13.62 -5.16 -6.37
N VAL A 335 13.28 -4.09 -5.63
CA VAL A 335 14.26 -3.26 -4.93
C VAL A 335 14.35 -3.54 -3.44
N GLN A 336 13.33 -4.20 -2.88
CA GLN A 336 13.31 -4.66 -1.48
C GLN A 336 12.21 -5.72 -1.31
N ALA A 337 12.40 -6.66 -0.39
CA ALA A 337 11.34 -7.56 0.08
C ALA A 337 11.52 -7.86 1.56
N ARG A 338 10.41 -7.95 2.29
CA ARG A 338 10.39 -8.32 3.71
C ARG A 338 9.10 -9.05 4.06
N PRO A 339 9.05 -9.81 5.16
CA PRO A 339 7.80 -10.41 5.63
C PRO A 339 6.71 -9.36 5.89
N GLU A 340 5.48 -9.67 5.48
CA GLU A 340 4.28 -8.95 5.92
C GLU A 340 3.95 -9.41 7.36
N THR A 341 3.72 -8.48 8.28
CA THR A 341 3.63 -8.80 9.72
C THR A 341 2.26 -8.52 10.33
N VAL A 342 1.39 -7.73 9.67
CA VAL A 342 0.07 -7.35 10.19
C VAL A 342 -0.86 -8.55 10.25
N HIS A 343 -0.93 -9.35 9.18
CA HIS A 343 -1.82 -10.50 9.10
C HIS A 343 -1.12 -11.83 9.41
N ALA A 344 0.22 -11.86 9.44
CA ALA A 344 0.98 -13.03 9.86
C ALA A 344 0.67 -13.46 11.31
N ILE A 345 0.29 -12.51 12.17
CA ILE A 345 -0.01 -12.74 13.60
C ILE A 345 -1.51 -13.07 13.82
N LYS A 346 -2.40 -12.66 12.93
CA LYS A 346 -3.85 -12.86 13.07
C LYS A 346 -4.30 -14.20 12.48
N GLN A 347 -4.16 -15.28 13.23
CA GLN A 347 -5.17 -16.33 13.15
C GLN A 347 -6.43 -15.77 13.80
N GLN A 348 -7.43 -15.37 13.00
CA GLN A 348 -8.70 -14.86 13.52
C GLN A 348 -9.47 -15.99 14.22
N LYS A 349 -9.18 -16.21 15.51
CA LYS A 349 -9.95 -17.12 16.38
C LYS A 349 -11.39 -16.65 16.60
N TYR A 350 -11.61 -15.35 16.42
CA TYR A 350 -12.87 -14.67 16.67
C TYR A 350 -13.21 -13.71 15.54
N TYR A 351 -14.49 -13.63 15.18
CA TYR A 351 -15.07 -12.60 14.34
C TYR A 351 -15.68 -11.52 15.24
N GLU A 352 -15.22 -10.27 15.10
CA GLU A 352 -15.76 -9.14 15.86
C GLU A 352 -16.76 -8.37 15.00
N VAL A 353 -18.01 -8.26 15.47
CA VAL A 353 -19.04 -7.46 14.80
C VAL A 353 -19.27 -6.19 15.61
N TYR A 354 -18.89 -5.06 15.03
CA TYR A 354 -19.18 -3.75 15.58
C TYR A 354 -20.54 -3.28 15.05
N LYS A 355 -21.48 -3.01 15.94
CA LYS A 355 -22.83 -2.54 15.58
C LYS A 355 -23.09 -1.21 16.26
N LEU A 356 -23.29 -0.17 15.45
CA LEU A 356 -23.70 1.14 15.94
C LEU A 356 -25.13 1.05 16.51
N LYS A 357 -25.35 1.60 17.70
CA LYS A 357 -26.62 1.62 18.45
C LYS A 357 -27.15 3.05 18.55
N GLY A 358 -27.35 3.65 17.39
CA GLY A 358 -27.91 5.00 17.28
C GLY A 358 -27.60 5.63 15.94
N GLU A 359 -28.15 6.81 15.73
CA GLU A 359 -27.86 7.66 14.59
C GLU A 359 -27.01 8.85 15.04
N GLY A 360 -25.98 9.18 14.27
CA GLY A 360 -25.17 10.37 14.46
C GLY A 360 -25.12 11.16 13.16
N ARG A 361 -25.09 12.50 13.28
CA ARG A 361 -24.92 13.35 12.09
C ARG A 361 -23.54 13.12 11.51
N VAL A 362 -23.46 12.78 10.22
CA VAL A 362 -22.18 12.64 9.51
C VAL A 362 -21.56 14.04 9.35
N ILE A 363 -20.34 14.22 9.87
CA ILE A 363 -19.54 15.44 9.72
C ILE A 363 -18.86 15.41 8.34
N CYS A 364 -18.14 14.32 8.06
CA CYS A 364 -17.51 14.03 6.77
C CYS A 364 -17.23 12.53 6.65
N THR A 365 -16.83 12.12 5.44
CA THR A 365 -16.45 10.73 5.12
C THR A 365 -15.02 10.67 4.59
N GLY A 366 -14.45 9.46 4.58
CA GLY A 366 -13.14 9.17 4.00
C GLY A 366 -13.01 7.68 3.70
N LYS A 367 -11.80 7.21 3.42
CA LYS A 367 -11.54 5.78 3.20
C LYS A 367 -11.39 5.06 4.53
N ALA A 368 -12.24 4.07 4.78
CA ALA A 368 -12.12 3.22 5.97
C ALA A 368 -10.87 2.34 5.91
N VAL A 369 -10.25 2.17 7.07
CA VAL A 369 -9.19 1.20 7.33
C VAL A 369 -9.71 0.23 8.38
N GLY A 370 -10.02 -1.00 7.94
CA GLY A 370 -10.66 -2.02 8.78
C GLY A 370 -12.16 -1.80 8.97
N SER A 371 -12.78 -2.56 9.87
CA SER A 371 -14.24 -2.61 10.08
C SER A 371 -14.68 -2.29 11.52
N LYS A 372 -13.85 -1.57 12.26
CA LYS A 372 -14.08 -1.26 13.69
C LYS A 372 -14.76 0.09 13.89
N ILE A 373 -15.30 0.31 15.08
CA ILE A 373 -15.79 1.60 15.55
C ILE A 373 -14.93 2.06 16.73
N GLY A 374 -14.54 3.33 16.74
CA GLY A 374 -13.86 3.98 17.85
C GLY A 374 -14.50 5.33 18.15
N GLN A 375 -14.41 5.81 19.39
CA GLN A 375 -15.03 7.07 19.78
C GLN A 375 -14.23 7.73 20.92
N GLY A 376 -14.29 9.06 20.97
CA GLY A 376 -13.59 9.85 21.97
C GLY A 376 -13.69 11.35 21.69
N LYS A 377 -12.97 12.15 22.47
CA LYS A 377 -12.83 13.58 22.18
C LYS A 377 -11.85 13.77 21.03
N ALA A 378 -12.22 14.55 20.04
CA ALA A 378 -11.37 14.90 18.92
C ALA A 378 -10.20 15.77 19.41
N ARG A 379 -8.99 15.35 19.06
CA ARG A 379 -7.76 16.12 19.19
C ARG A 379 -7.24 16.43 17.80
N VAL A 380 -7.56 17.63 17.34
CA VAL A 380 -7.04 18.21 16.11
C VAL A 380 -5.62 18.69 16.39
N ILE A 381 -4.64 17.96 15.89
CA ILE A 381 -3.21 18.26 16.07
C ILE A 381 -2.61 18.31 14.67
N LEU A 382 -2.09 19.48 14.27
CA LEU A 382 -1.54 19.68 12.92
C LEU A 382 -0.02 19.54 12.87
N ASP A 383 0.64 19.64 14.02
CA ASP A 383 2.10 19.59 14.16
C ASP A 383 2.50 18.68 15.34
N VAL A 384 3.61 17.95 15.15
CA VAL A 384 4.16 16.99 16.12
C VAL A 384 4.53 17.66 17.45
N SER A 385 4.86 18.95 17.44
CA SER A 385 5.17 19.71 18.67
C SER A 385 3.99 19.82 19.64
N GLU A 386 2.76 19.61 19.17
CA GLU A 386 1.54 19.71 19.96
C GLU A 386 1.06 18.35 20.53
N ILE A 387 1.81 17.27 20.30
CA ILE A 387 1.49 15.91 20.72
C ILE A 387 1.30 15.77 22.25
N SER A 388 1.96 16.61 23.05
CA SER A 388 1.82 16.65 24.52
C SER A 388 0.40 16.94 25.00
N GLN A 389 -0.46 17.49 24.14
CA GLN A 389 -1.86 17.78 24.44
C GLN A 389 -2.78 16.55 24.31
N PHE A 390 -2.30 15.46 23.72
CA PHE A 390 -3.09 14.25 23.45
C PHE A 390 -3.30 13.42 24.72
N LYS A 391 -4.52 12.92 24.93
CA LYS A 391 -4.85 12.05 26.06
C LYS A 391 -5.25 10.66 25.58
N GLU A 392 -5.03 9.67 26.44
CA GLU A 392 -5.47 8.31 26.17
C GLU A 392 -6.99 8.23 25.99
N GLY A 393 -7.42 7.51 24.96
CA GLY A 393 -8.83 7.40 24.56
C GLY A 393 -9.35 8.54 23.68
N ASP A 394 -8.56 9.58 23.40
CA ASP A 394 -8.94 10.64 22.45
C ASP A 394 -8.89 10.12 20.99
N VAL A 395 -9.61 10.80 20.10
CA VAL A 395 -9.57 10.54 18.64
C VAL A 395 -8.59 11.53 18.01
N LEU A 396 -7.54 11.00 17.37
CA LEU A 396 -6.56 11.84 16.68
C LEU A 396 -7.13 12.32 15.34
N VAL A 397 -7.14 13.63 15.11
CA VAL A 397 -7.51 14.25 13.83
C VAL A 397 -6.32 15.08 13.34
N THR A 398 -5.80 14.76 12.16
CA THR A 398 -4.63 15.47 11.60
C THR A 398 -4.64 15.49 10.08
N THR A 399 -3.70 16.20 9.45
CA THR A 399 -3.61 16.23 7.98
C THR A 399 -3.02 14.94 7.43
N MET A 400 -1.99 14.41 8.09
CA MET A 400 -1.25 13.21 7.75
C MET A 400 -0.46 12.80 8.99
N THR A 401 -0.26 11.50 9.21
CA THR A 401 0.68 11.02 10.21
C THR A 401 1.98 10.59 9.56
N ASP A 402 3.04 10.73 10.33
CA ASP A 402 4.35 10.18 10.04
C ASP A 402 4.82 9.41 11.29
N PRO A 403 5.96 8.73 11.21
CA PRO A 403 6.62 8.08 12.33
C PRO A 403 6.58 8.74 13.71
N ASP A 404 6.66 10.06 13.80
CA ASP A 404 6.77 10.77 15.08
C ASP A 404 5.44 10.80 15.86
N TRP A 405 4.34 10.42 15.21
CA TRP A 405 2.99 10.35 15.79
C TRP A 405 2.72 9.02 16.52
N GLU A 406 3.55 7.99 16.33
CA GLU A 406 3.34 6.65 16.89
C GLU A 406 3.06 6.61 18.40
N PRO A 407 3.75 7.40 19.27
CA PRO A 407 3.52 7.35 20.71
C PRO A 407 2.07 7.68 21.10
N ILE A 408 1.42 8.60 20.38
CA ILE A 408 0.01 8.96 20.64
C ILE A 408 -0.97 8.13 19.83
N MET A 409 -0.58 7.63 18.66
CA MET A 409 -1.42 6.68 17.90
C MET A 409 -1.74 5.44 18.75
N LYS A 410 -0.78 4.92 19.52
CA LYS A 410 -0.99 3.80 20.47
C LYS A 410 -2.01 4.09 21.57
N LYS A 411 -2.20 5.37 21.91
CA LYS A 411 -3.13 5.82 22.95
C LYS A 411 -4.49 6.23 22.39
N ALA A 412 -4.62 6.32 21.06
CA ALA A 412 -5.81 6.82 20.40
C ALA A 412 -6.93 5.77 20.36
N SER A 413 -8.17 6.21 20.54
CA SER A 413 -9.35 5.35 20.34
C SER A 413 -9.74 5.22 18.87
N ALA A 414 -9.38 6.21 18.04
CA ALA A 414 -9.49 6.21 16.59
C ALA A 414 -8.57 7.25 15.96
N ILE A 415 -8.31 7.13 14.66
CA ILE A 415 -7.43 8.05 13.90
C ILE A 415 -8.11 8.52 12.62
N VAL A 416 -8.08 9.83 12.36
CA VAL A 416 -8.65 10.46 11.17
C VAL A 416 -7.58 11.32 10.50
N THR A 417 -7.32 11.09 9.21
CA THR A 417 -6.41 11.93 8.41
C THR A 417 -7.07 12.51 7.16
N ASP A 418 -6.77 13.78 6.86
CA ASP A 418 -7.25 14.41 5.61
C ASP A 418 -6.60 13.80 4.37
N LYS A 419 -5.34 13.37 4.47
CA LYS A 419 -4.56 12.81 3.36
C LYS A 419 -4.17 11.36 3.62
N GLY A 420 -3.85 10.66 2.53
CA GLY A 420 -3.36 9.29 2.56
C GLY A 420 -4.28 8.30 1.84
N GLY A 421 -3.70 7.21 1.35
CA GLY A 421 -4.43 6.04 0.85
C GLY A 421 -4.37 4.88 1.84
N ARG A 422 -4.92 3.72 1.45
CA ARG A 422 -4.93 2.50 2.28
C ARG A 422 -3.53 1.97 2.64
N THR A 423 -2.49 2.44 1.97
CA THR A 423 -1.09 2.07 2.21
C THR A 423 -0.29 3.16 2.93
N CYS A 424 -0.92 4.26 3.37
CA CYS A 424 -0.20 5.32 4.08
C CYS A 424 0.20 4.90 5.49
N HIS A 425 1.12 5.65 6.10
CA HIS A 425 1.61 5.40 7.45
C HIS A 425 0.47 5.23 8.48
N ALA A 426 -0.51 6.14 8.47
CA ALA A 426 -1.67 6.05 9.36
C ALA A 426 -2.44 4.74 9.20
N ALA A 427 -2.67 4.31 7.96
CA ALA A 427 -3.39 3.07 7.67
C ALA A 427 -2.60 1.82 8.08
N ILE A 428 -1.28 1.78 7.83
CA ILE A 428 -0.42 0.65 8.20
C ILE A 428 -0.41 0.48 9.73
N ILE A 429 -0.04 1.53 10.47
CA ILE A 429 0.08 1.48 11.93
C ILE A 429 -1.28 1.22 12.59
N SER A 430 -2.36 1.81 12.08
CA SER A 430 -3.70 1.55 12.63
C SER A 430 -4.11 0.08 12.49
N ARG A 431 -3.72 -0.60 11.40
CA ARG A 431 -3.96 -2.05 11.26
C ARG A 431 -3.13 -2.88 12.22
N GLU A 432 -1.85 -2.53 12.40
CA GLU A 432 -0.92 -3.17 13.35
C GLU A 432 -1.46 -3.07 14.78
N LEU A 433 -1.89 -1.87 15.19
CA LEU A 433 -2.40 -1.60 16.53
C LEU A 433 -3.87 -2.00 16.71
N GLY A 434 -4.57 -2.33 15.62
CA GLY A 434 -5.99 -2.71 15.65
C GLY A 434 -6.95 -1.56 15.99
N ILE A 435 -6.56 -0.32 15.64
CA ILE A 435 -7.28 0.93 15.91
C ILE A 435 -8.11 1.32 14.67
N PRO A 436 -9.38 1.72 14.82
CA PRO A 436 -10.20 2.20 13.70
C PRO A 436 -9.60 3.47 13.10
N CYS A 437 -9.48 3.51 11.77
CA CYS A 437 -8.88 4.65 11.08
C CYS A 437 -9.64 5.01 9.80
N ILE A 438 -9.76 6.32 9.55
CA ILE A 438 -10.26 6.90 8.30
C ILE A 438 -9.15 7.77 7.70
N VAL A 439 -8.77 7.48 6.46
CA VAL A 439 -7.74 8.23 5.74
C VAL A 439 -8.32 8.89 4.50
N GLY A 440 -7.74 10.00 4.07
CA GLY A 440 -8.22 10.69 2.87
C GLY A 440 -9.60 11.31 3.07
N ALA A 441 -9.90 11.81 4.27
CA ALA A 441 -11.16 12.51 4.56
C ALA A 441 -11.22 13.92 3.94
N GLU A 442 -10.08 14.41 3.43
CA GLU A 442 -9.84 15.70 2.76
C GLU A 442 -10.08 16.97 3.59
N VAL A 443 -11.11 17.00 4.43
CA VAL A 443 -11.63 18.19 5.11
C VAL A 443 -11.90 17.98 6.61
N ALA A 444 -11.51 16.84 7.19
CA ALA A 444 -11.79 16.51 8.58
C ALA A 444 -11.13 17.49 9.56
N THR A 445 -9.89 17.94 9.31
CA THR A 445 -9.22 18.93 10.19
C THR A 445 -9.91 20.28 10.24
N HIS A 446 -10.70 20.62 9.21
CA HIS A 446 -11.46 21.86 9.14
C HIS A 446 -12.86 21.76 9.75
N LEU A 447 -13.49 20.59 9.65
CA LEU A 447 -14.87 20.38 10.07
C LEU A 447 -15.00 19.90 11.52
N VAL A 448 -14.02 19.13 12.01
CA VAL A 448 -14.00 18.64 13.40
C VAL A 448 -13.32 19.67 14.30
N LYS A 449 -13.95 20.00 15.42
CA LYS A 449 -13.42 20.98 16.39
C LYS A 449 -12.65 20.31 17.52
N GLN A 450 -11.63 21.01 18.04
CA GLN A 450 -10.87 20.56 19.20
C GLN A 450 -11.80 20.27 20.41
N GLY A 451 -11.68 19.08 20.99
CA GLY A 451 -12.45 18.62 22.15
C GLY A 451 -13.87 18.11 21.84
N MET A 452 -14.30 18.17 20.58
CA MET A 452 -15.61 17.67 20.14
C MET A 452 -15.70 16.15 20.32
N GLY A 453 -16.77 15.63 20.93
CA GLY A 453 -17.00 14.18 20.94
C GLY A 453 -17.34 13.70 19.53
N ILE A 454 -16.59 12.70 19.03
CA ILE A 454 -16.82 12.12 17.71
C ILE A 454 -16.75 10.60 17.76
N THR A 455 -17.47 9.97 16.82
CA THR A 455 -17.43 8.53 16.57
C THR A 455 -16.91 8.27 15.18
N VAL A 456 -15.90 7.42 15.07
CA VAL A 456 -15.26 7.00 13.83
C VAL A 456 -15.79 5.61 13.50
N ASP A 457 -16.63 5.52 12.48
CA ASP A 457 -17.30 4.29 12.06
C ASP A 457 -16.74 3.79 10.72
N CYS A 458 -16.03 2.66 10.77
CA CYS A 458 -15.47 2.00 9.60
C CYS A 458 -16.30 0.78 9.14
N THR A 459 -17.53 0.59 9.64
CA THR A 459 -18.32 -0.63 9.35
C THR A 459 -18.99 -0.66 7.97
N GLN A 460 -18.92 0.44 7.21
CA GLN A 460 -19.67 0.61 5.95
C GLN A 460 -18.89 0.15 4.69
N GLY A 461 -17.87 -0.71 4.85
CA GLY A 461 -17.06 -1.20 3.74
C GLY A 461 -15.89 -0.25 3.41
N GLU A 462 -15.79 0.24 2.18
CA GLU A 462 -14.66 1.11 1.77
C GLU A 462 -14.77 2.53 2.32
N GLU A 463 -15.97 2.99 2.65
CA GLU A 463 -16.23 4.34 3.15
C GLU A 463 -16.33 4.33 4.68
N GLY A 464 -15.55 5.20 5.32
CA GLY A 464 -15.63 5.47 6.75
C GLY A 464 -16.39 6.75 7.03
N ARG A 465 -17.16 6.77 8.12
CA ARG A 465 -17.96 7.93 8.54
C ARG A 465 -17.43 8.52 9.84
N ILE A 466 -17.33 9.84 9.88
CA ILE A 466 -17.02 10.59 11.10
C ILE A 466 -18.33 11.20 11.58
N LEU A 467 -18.85 10.70 12.71
CA LEU A 467 -20.13 11.10 13.27
C LEU A 467 -19.94 12.10 14.41
N GLU A 468 -20.83 13.07 14.49
CA GLU A 468 -20.95 14.00 15.61
C GLU A 468 -21.50 13.27 16.85
N GLY A 469 -20.82 13.43 17.99
CA GLY A 469 -21.16 12.79 19.25
C GLY A 469 -20.49 11.44 19.48
N LEU A 470 -20.63 10.94 20.70
CA LEU A 470 -20.23 9.58 21.11
C LEU A 470 -21.43 8.65 20.92
N VAL A 471 -21.57 8.11 19.71
CA VAL A 471 -22.69 7.26 19.34
C VAL A 471 -22.44 5.86 19.92
N PRO A 472 -23.34 5.33 20.76
CA PRO A 472 -23.17 4.02 21.37
C PRO A 472 -22.94 2.94 20.31
N TYR A 473 -22.10 1.95 20.60
CA TYR A 473 -21.92 0.76 19.78
C TYR A 473 -21.69 -0.47 20.65
N GLU A 474 -22.02 -1.64 20.11
CA GLU A 474 -21.71 -2.94 20.72
C GLU A 474 -20.64 -3.67 19.90
N VAL A 475 -19.85 -4.50 20.58
CA VAL A 475 -18.88 -5.41 19.95
C VAL A 475 -19.28 -6.82 20.31
N GLU A 476 -19.71 -7.58 19.32
CA GLU A 476 -20.02 -8.99 19.46
C GLU A 476 -18.80 -9.81 19.03
N ARG A 477 -18.33 -10.73 19.86
CA ARG A 477 -17.21 -11.63 19.55
C ARG A 477 -17.71 -13.05 19.35
N ILE A 478 -17.59 -13.55 18.12
CA ILE A 478 -18.04 -14.89 17.74
C ILE A 478 -16.80 -15.77 17.55
N SER A 479 -16.67 -16.86 18.31
CA SER A 479 -15.60 -17.83 18.05
C SER A 479 -15.90 -18.62 16.79
N LEU A 480 -14.97 -18.57 15.82
CA LEU A 480 -15.10 -19.31 14.56
C LEU A 480 -14.73 -20.79 14.72
N GLU A 481 -13.90 -21.13 15.71
CA GLU A 481 -13.44 -22.49 15.98
C GLU A 481 -14.56 -23.40 16.53
N SER A 482 -15.57 -22.83 17.20
CA SER A 482 -16.66 -23.57 17.84
C SER A 482 -17.87 -23.79 16.93
N LEU A 483 -17.84 -23.36 15.67
CA LEU A 483 -18.99 -23.48 14.78
C LEU A 483 -19.21 -24.95 14.36
N PRO A 484 -20.39 -25.53 14.61
CA PRO A 484 -20.66 -26.91 14.24
C PRO A 484 -20.78 -27.04 12.73
N ARG A 485 -20.37 -28.19 12.19
CA ARG A 485 -20.72 -28.54 10.80
C ARG A 485 -22.21 -28.80 10.70
N THR A 486 -22.86 -28.16 9.75
CA THR A 486 -24.29 -28.30 9.46
C THR A 486 -24.53 -29.41 8.42
N LYS A 487 -25.74 -29.98 8.41
CA LYS A 487 -26.16 -30.90 7.32
C LYS A 487 -26.46 -30.15 6.02
N THR A 488 -26.97 -28.92 6.14
CA THR A 488 -27.27 -28.03 5.03
C THR A 488 -26.08 -27.12 4.80
N LYS A 489 -25.67 -26.95 3.53
CA LYS A 489 -24.65 -25.99 3.14
C LYS A 489 -25.09 -24.57 3.50
N ILE A 490 -24.24 -23.82 4.17
CA ILE A 490 -24.44 -22.41 4.50
C ILE A 490 -23.69 -21.58 3.45
N MET A 491 -24.45 -21.09 2.46
CA MET A 491 -23.89 -20.28 1.38
C MET A 491 -24.14 -18.79 1.61
N MET A 492 -23.28 -17.96 1.03
CA MET A 492 -23.34 -16.51 1.17
C MET A 492 -24.24 -15.86 0.12
N ASN A 493 -24.84 -14.72 0.47
CA ASN A 493 -25.46 -13.79 -0.46
C ASN A 493 -24.55 -12.56 -0.58
N ILE A 494 -23.93 -12.39 -1.75
CA ILE A 494 -22.90 -11.39 -2.00
C ILE A 494 -23.38 -10.48 -3.13
N GLY A 495 -23.13 -9.18 -3.01
CA GLY A 495 -23.37 -8.24 -4.11
C GLY A 495 -22.26 -7.22 -4.30
N ILE A 496 -21.37 -7.05 -3.31
CA ILE A 496 -20.34 -6.01 -3.30
C ILE A 496 -18.97 -6.70 -3.45
N PRO A 497 -18.32 -6.61 -4.62
CA PRO A 497 -17.02 -7.25 -4.85
C PRO A 497 -15.95 -6.85 -3.83
N GLU A 498 -15.94 -5.59 -3.40
CA GLU A 498 -14.97 -5.05 -2.44
C GLU A 498 -15.00 -5.76 -1.08
N GLN A 499 -16.16 -6.31 -0.70
CA GLN A 499 -16.31 -7.01 0.58
C GLN A 499 -16.03 -8.51 0.47
N ALA A 500 -15.85 -9.03 -0.76
CA ALA A 500 -15.79 -10.47 -1.00
C ALA A 500 -14.62 -11.14 -0.25
N PHE A 501 -13.43 -10.54 -0.25
CA PHE A 501 -12.26 -11.10 0.44
C PHE A 501 -12.38 -11.14 1.96
N ALA A 502 -13.07 -10.17 2.57
CA ALA A 502 -13.32 -10.17 4.00
C ALA A 502 -14.43 -11.18 4.36
N GLN A 503 -15.50 -11.21 3.56
CA GLN A 503 -16.64 -12.10 3.80
C GLN A 503 -16.31 -13.57 3.53
N SER A 504 -15.39 -13.87 2.62
CA SER A 504 -14.98 -15.26 2.34
C SER A 504 -14.21 -15.91 3.49
N GLN A 505 -13.69 -15.12 4.43
CA GLN A 505 -13.05 -15.63 5.65
C GLN A 505 -14.04 -16.11 6.70
N ILE A 506 -15.32 -15.73 6.58
CA ILE A 506 -16.38 -16.29 7.41
C ILE A 506 -16.61 -17.74 6.93
N PRO A 507 -16.63 -18.75 7.81
CA PRO A 507 -16.91 -20.13 7.40
C PRO A 507 -18.18 -20.23 6.56
N ASN A 508 -18.04 -20.71 5.33
CA ASN A 508 -19.10 -20.79 4.35
C ASN A 508 -18.87 -21.95 3.36
N ASP A 509 -19.92 -22.34 2.64
CA ASP A 509 -19.91 -23.38 1.61
C ASP A 509 -19.94 -22.80 0.17
N GLY A 510 -19.55 -21.54 0.00
CA GLY A 510 -19.59 -20.80 -1.27
C GLY A 510 -20.62 -19.66 -1.28
N VAL A 511 -21.03 -19.25 -2.48
CA VAL A 511 -21.99 -18.16 -2.71
C VAL A 511 -23.21 -18.73 -3.40
N GLY A 512 -24.35 -18.70 -2.70
CA GLY A 512 -25.62 -19.19 -3.22
C GLY A 512 -26.35 -18.15 -4.09
N LEU A 513 -25.96 -16.89 -3.96
CA LEU A 513 -26.46 -15.79 -4.77
C LEU A 513 -25.43 -14.66 -4.84
N ALA A 514 -24.74 -14.54 -5.98
CA ALA A 514 -23.95 -13.37 -6.34
C ALA A 514 -24.81 -12.44 -7.21
N ARG A 515 -25.09 -11.24 -6.68
CA ARG A 515 -25.90 -10.20 -7.31
C ARG A 515 -25.02 -9.22 -8.08
N ILE A 516 -25.25 -9.09 -9.39
CA ILE A 516 -24.42 -8.21 -10.24
C ILE A 516 -24.93 -6.77 -10.31
N GLU A 517 -26.11 -6.47 -9.77
CA GLU A 517 -26.75 -5.16 -9.88
C GLU A 517 -25.86 -4.05 -9.28
N PHE A 518 -25.17 -4.33 -8.18
CA PHE A 518 -24.27 -3.36 -7.56
C PHE A 518 -23.06 -3.05 -8.45
N ILE A 519 -22.54 -4.06 -9.15
CA ILE A 519 -21.45 -3.87 -10.13
C ILE A 519 -21.92 -2.92 -11.23
N ILE A 520 -23.13 -3.14 -11.73
CA ILE A 520 -23.74 -2.33 -12.79
C ILE A 520 -24.04 -0.91 -12.31
N SER A 521 -24.60 -0.71 -11.11
CA SER A 521 -24.94 0.63 -10.61
C SER A 521 -23.70 1.44 -10.24
N SER A 522 -22.76 0.81 -9.52
CA SER A 522 -21.69 1.53 -8.82
C SER A 522 -20.42 1.63 -9.67
N HIS A 523 -20.00 0.56 -10.34
CA HIS A 523 -18.77 0.54 -11.12
C HIS A 523 -18.99 0.96 -12.57
N ILE A 524 -20.11 0.54 -13.16
CA ILE A 524 -20.46 0.89 -14.55
C ILE A 524 -21.23 2.22 -14.57
N GLY A 525 -22.42 2.26 -13.95
CA GLY A 525 -23.27 3.45 -13.82
C GLY A 525 -23.82 4.01 -15.14
N ILE A 526 -23.75 3.24 -16.23
CA ILE A 526 -24.19 3.64 -17.57
C ILE A 526 -25.09 2.53 -18.12
N HIS A 527 -26.19 2.92 -18.77
CA HIS A 527 -27.08 1.97 -19.41
C HIS A 527 -26.35 1.20 -20.54
N PRO A 528 -26.42 -0.14 -20.61
CA PRO A 528 -25.63 -0.92 -21.57
C PRO A 528 -25.94 -0.55 -23.03
N LEU A 529 -27.21 -0.29 -23.37
CA LEU A 529 -27.58 0.17 -24.72
C LEU A 529 -26.97 1.54 -25.06
N ALA A 530 -26.75 2.43 -24.08
CA ALA A 530 -26.10 3.72 -24.34
C ALA A 530 -24.62 3.53 -24.73
N LEU A 531 -23.95 2.52 -24.18
CA LEU A 531 -22.58 2.16 -24.55
C LEU A 531 -22.52 1.55 -25.96
N ILE A 532 -23.45 0.66 -26.29
CA ILE A 532 -23.57 0.06 -27.62
C ILE A 532 -23.87 1.13 -28.69
N GLU A 533 -24.81 2.03 -28.40
CA GLU A 533 -25.26 3.06 -29.33
C GLU A 533 -24.45 4.37 -29.26
N TYR A 534 -23.30 4.37 -28.59
CA TYR A 534 -22.48 5.56 -28.33
C TYR A 534 -22.26 6.43 -29.58
N LYS A 535 -21.99 5.84 -30.75
CA LYS A 535 -21.81 6.59 -32.01
C LYS A 535 -23.06 7.38 -32.41
N LYS A 536 -24.26 6.77 -32.26
CA LYS A 536 -25.54 7.43 -32.55
C LYS A 536 -25.80 8.56 -31.54
N LEU A 537 -25.54 8.31 -30.25
CA LEU A 537 -25.69 9.32 -29.20
C LEU A 537 -24.75 10.51 -29.39
N LYS A 538 -23.51 10.27 -29.85
CA LYS A 538 -22.54 11.32 -30.15
C LYS A 538 -23.00 12.26 -31.27
N GLU A 539 -23.68 11.74 -32.29
CA GLU A 539 -24.27 12.57 -33.34
C GLU A 539 -25.47 13.37 -32.81
N LYS A 540 -26.35 12.74 -32.03
CA LYS A 540 -27.51 13.43 -31.40
C LYS A 540 -27.09 14.50 -30.40
N ALA A 541 -25.98 14.30 -29.69
CA ALA A 541 -25.43 15.25 -28.71
C ALA A 541 -25.10 16.62 -29.30
N LYS A 542 -24.92 16.74 -30.62
CA LYS A 542 -24.71 18.04 -31.28
C LYS A 542 -25.91 18.98 -31.11
N ASN A 543 -27.12 18.42 -30.98
CA ASN A 543 -28.37 19.17 -30.95
C ASN A 543 -29.16 19.00 -29.64
N ASP A 544 -28.73 18.13 -28.73
CA ASP A 544 -29.42 17.84 -27.47
C ASP A 544 -28.44 17.89 -26.29
N SER A 545 -28.64 18.88 -25.41
CA SER A 545 -27.79 19.12 -24.24
C SER A 545 -27.87 18.01 -23.19
N LYS A 546 -29.01 17.32 -23.09
CA LYS A 546 -29.19 16.19 -22.17
C LYS A 546 -28.42 14.98 -22.66
N ILE A 547 -28.45 14.70 -23.96
CA ILE A 547 -27.65 13.63 -24.58
C ILE A 547 -26.15 13.98 -24.55
N ALA A 548 -25.78 15.24 -24.75
CA ALA A 548 -24.40 15.69 -24.64
C ALA A 548 -23.79 15.38 -23.25
N LYS A 549 -24.58 15.55 -22.18
CA LYS A 549 -24.17 15.17 -20.82
C LYS A 549 -23.92 13.65 -20.69
N VAL A 550 -24.79 12.82 -21.29
CA VAL A 550 -24.60 11.35 -21.30
C VAL A 550 -23.32 10.97 -22.05
N VAL A 551 -23.09 11.55 -23.22
CA VAL A 551 -21.87 11.32 -24.01
C VAL A 551 -20.62 11.71 -23.24
N SER A 552 -20.63 12.84 -22.53
CA SER A 552 -19.53 13.26 -21.67
C SER A 552 -19.23 12.22 -20.57
N ILE A 553 -20.26 11.70 -19.90
CA ILE A 553 -20.10 10.67 -18.86
C ILE A 553 -19.52 9.38 -19.46
N ILE A 554 -20.01 8.96 -20.64
CA ILE A 554 -19.47 7.80 -21.35
C ILE A 554 -17.99 8.02 -21.67
N GLU A 555 -17.62 9.16 -22.27
CA GLU A 555 -16.24 9.44 -22.66
C GLU A 555 -15.28 9.48 -21.46
N GLU A 556 -15.74 10.03 -20.33
CA GLU A 556 -14.98 10.08 -19.09
C GLU A 556 -14.76 8.69 -18.48
N LYS A 557 -15.83 7.91 -18.27
CA LYS A 557 -15.75 6.58 -17.63
C LYS A 557 -15.09 5.53 -18.51
N THR A 558 -15.24 5.64 -19.83
CA THR A 558 -14.71 4.67 -20.81
C THR A 558 -13.41 5.16 -21.47
N TYR A 559 -12.67 6.05 -20.81
CA TYR A 559 -11.38 6.50 -21.30
C TYR A 559 -10.44 5.29 -21.50
N GLY A 560 -9.73 5.25 -22.63
CA GLY A 560 -8.89 4.12 -23.01
C GLY A 560 -9.60 2.97 -23.74
N TYR A 561 -10.94 2.91 -23.68
CA TYR A 561 -11.73 1.91 -24.42
C TYR A 561 -12.03 2.39 -25.84
N LYS A 562 -11.57 1.61 -26.84
CA LYS A 562 -11.88 1.83 -28.26
C LYS A 562 -13.35 1.57 -28.55
N ASN A 563 -13.86 0.43 -28.09
CA ASN A 563 -15.27 0.10 -28.09
C ASN A 563 -15.85 0.33 -26.69
N LYS A 564 -16.90 1.14 -26.58
CA LYS A 564 -17.46 1.54 -25.28
C LYS A 564 -18.19 0.40 -24.57
N ALA A 565 -18.70 -0.58 -25.31
CA ALA A 565 -19.32 -1.77 -24.72
C ALA A 565 -18.30 -2.68 -24.00
N ASP A 566 -17.02 -2.69 -24.42
CA ASP A 566 -15.99 -3.49 -23.77
C ASP A 566 -15.75 -3.05 -22.32
N PHE A 567 -15.99 -1.77 -21.99
CA PHE A 567 -15.96 -1.28 -20.61
C PHE A 567 -17.01 -1.98 -19.72
N TYR A 568 -18.22 -2.22 -20.27
CA TYR A 568 -19.28 -2.92 -19.54
C TYR A 568 -18.87 -4.36 -19.23
N ILE A 569 -18.39 -5.06 -20.26
CA ILE A 569 -17.93 -6.45 -20.15
C ILE A 569 -16.79 -6.56 -19.14
N ASP A 570 -15.74 -5.75 -19.29
CA ASP A 570 -14.56 -5.79 -18.43
C ASP A 570 -14.91 -5.52 -16.96
N LYS A 571 -15.75 -4.51 -16.69
CA LYS A 571 -16.10 -4.15 -15.31
C LYS A 571 -17.01 -5.18 -14.66
N LEU A 572 -17.91 -5.77 -15.44
CA LEU A 572 -18.77 -6.85 -14.96
C LEU A 572 -17.94 -8.11 -14.67
N ALA A 573 -17.08 -8.51 -15.61
CA ALA A 573 -16.17 -9.64 -15.45
C ALA A 573 -15.23 -9.46 -14.25
N GLN A 574 -14.66 -8.26 -14.05
CA GLN A 574 -13.83 -7.94 -12.89
C GLN A 574 -14.58 -8.14 -11.56
N GLY A 575 -15.81 -7.61 -11.45
CA GLY A 575 -16.60 -7.75 -10.24
C GLY A 575 -17.00 -9.20 -9.95
N ILE A 576 -17.44 -9.93 -10.98
CA ILE A 576 -17.78 -11.37 -10.87
C ILE A 576 -16.54 -12.19 -10.52
N ALA A 577 -15.42 -11.96 -11.21
CA ALA A 577 -14.17 -12.68 -10.96
C ALA A 577 -13.62 -12.42 -9.56
N MET A 578 -13.78 -11.21 -9.01
CA MET A 578 -13.36 -10.90 -7.65
C MET A 578 -14.17 -11.68 -6.61
N ILE A 579 -15.50 -11.81 -6.80
CA ILE A 579 -16.34 -12.68 -5.98
C ILE A 579 -15.93 -14.15 -6.16
N GLY A 580 -15.81 -14.62 -7.40
CA GLY A 580 -15.39 -15.98 -7.71
C GLY A 580 -14.05 -16.36 -7.07
N ALA A 581 -13.07 -15.46 -7.16
CA ALA A 581 -11.74 -15.62 -6.57
C ALA A 581 -11.77 -15.68 -5.05
N ALA A 582 -12.58 -14.84 -4.39
CA ALA A 582 -12.68 -14.80 -2.94
C ALA A 582 -13.15 -16.12 -2.33
N PHE A 583 -14.05 -16.83 -3.02
CA PHE A 583 -14.69 -18.06 -2.55
C PHE A 583 -14.12 -19.33 -3.19
N TYR A 584 -13.17 -19.22 -4.11
CA TYR A 584 -12.53 -20.37 -4.75
C TYR A 584 -11.91 -21.33 -3.72
N PRO A 585 -12.06 -22.66 -3.85
CA PRO A 585 -12.70 -23.38 -4.96
C PRO A 585 -14.18 -23.69 -4.76
N ASN A 586 -14.87 -23.05 -3.81
CA ASN A 586 -16.29 -23.27 -3.58
C ASN A 586 -17.15 -22.73 -4.73
N GLU A 587 -18.37 -23.25 -4.82
CA GLU A 587 -19.34 -22.85 -5.83
C GLU A 587 -19.78 -21.40 -5.66
N VAL A 588 -19.90 -20.67 -6.76
CA VAL A 588 -20.40 -19.30 -6.80
C VAL A 588 -21.51 -19.20 -7.84
N ILE A 589 -22.76 -19.09 -7.37
CA ILE A 589 -23.95 -19.00 -8.21
C ILE A 589 -24.20 -17.52 -8.54
N VAL A 590 -23.86 -17.12 -9.76
CA VAL A 590 -24.08 -15.75 -10.26
C VAL A 590 -25.46 -15.62 -10.86
N ARG A 591 -26.21 -14.61 -10.43
CA ARG A 591 -27.51 -14.27 -11.03
C ARG A 591 -27.32 -13.14 -12.04
N PHE A 592 -27.87 -13.31 -13.24
CA PHE A 592 -28.01 -12.23 -14.21
C PHE A 592 -28.80 -11.05 -13.64
N SER A 593 -28.71 -9.90 -14.30
CA SER A 593 -29.30 -8.67 -13.78
C SER A 593 -30.82 -8.80 -13.63
N ASP A 594 -31.34 -8.48 -12.45
CA ASP A 594 -32.77 -8.45 -12.15
C ASP A 594 -33.22 -7.02 -11.83
N PHE A 595 -32.61 -6.04 -12.48
CA PHE A 595 -33.04 -4.65 -12.39
C PHE A 595 -34.43 -4.44 -12.95
N LYS A 596 -35.19 -3.58 -12.29
CA LYS A 596 -36.45 -3.02 -12.77
C LYS A 596 -36.17 -1.91 -13.79
N THR A 597 -37.17 -1.60 -14.60
CA THR A 597 -37.14 -0.49 -15.57
C THR A 597 -36.72 0.84 -14.94
N ASN A 598 -37.26 1.18 -13.77
CA ASN A 598 -36.93 2.41 -13.05
C ASN A 598 -35.48 2.44 -12.50
N GLU A 599 -34.88 1.28 -12.21
CA GLU A 599 -33.48 1.19 -11.78
C GLU A 599 -32.53 1.40 -12.96
N TYR A 600 -32.81 0.76 -14.10
CA TYR A 600 -32.09 1.03 -15.34
C TYR A 600 -32.24 2.49 -15.80
N ALA A 601 -33.42 3.09 -15.62
CA ALA A 601 -33.69 4.48 -16.00
C ALA A 601 -32.80 5.49 -15.26
N ASN A 602 -32.35 5.14 -14.05
CA ASN A 602 -31.47 5.96 -13.21
C ASN A 602 -29.99 5.89 -13.65
N LEU A 603 -29.61 4.91 -14.46
CA LEU A 603 -28.26 4.87 -15.04
C LEU A 603 -28.09 5.98 -16.08
N ALA A 604 -26.85 6.41 -16.33
CA ALA A 604 -26.58 7.39 -17.37
C ALA A 604 -27.08 6.88 -18.73
N GLY A 605 -27.97 7.66 -19.37
CA GLY A 605 -28.62 7.30 -20.63
C GLY A 605 -29.84 6.37 -20.50
N GLY A 606 -30.19 5.89 -19.31
CA GLY A 606 -31.29 4.95 -19.10
C GLY A 606 -32.66 5.48 -19.52
N PHE A 607 -32.93 6.76 -19.27
CA PHE A 607 -34.18 7.43 -19.67
C PHE A 607 -34.48 7.39 -21.19
N LEU A 608 -33.52 7.03 -22.03
CA LEU A 608 -33.72 6.88 -23.48
C LEU A 608 -34.31 5.51 -23.87
N TYR A 609 -34.14 4.52 -23.01
CA TYR A 609 -34.40 3.11 -23.32
C TYR A 609 -35.52 2.51 -22.46
N GLU A 610 -35.73 3.06 -21.26
CA GLU A 610 -36.62 2.47 -20.27
C GLU A 610 -38.04 3.06 -20.31
N PRO A 611 -39.08 2.22 -20.47
CA PRO A 611 -40.46 2.68 -20.40
C PRO A 611 -40.86 3.03 -18.96
N ILE A 612 -41.85 3.92 -18.82
CA ILE A 612 -42.50 4.17 -17.52
C ILE A 612 -43.53 3.08 -17.28
N GLU A 613 -43.35 2.32 -16.20
CA GLU A 613 -44.28 1.27 -15.79
C GLU A 613 -45.02 1.67 -14.53
N SER A 614 -46.33 1.40 -14.47
CA SER A 614 -47.13 1.63 -13.26
C SER A 614 -46.69 0.72 -12.10
N ASN A 615 -46.21 -0.50 -12.38
CA ASN A 615 -45.76 -1.47 -11.38
C ASN A 615 -44.46 -2.17 -11.80
N PRO A 616 -43.28 -1.58 -11.56
CA PRO A 616 -41.99 -2.14 -11.97
C PRO A 616 -41.65 -3.51 -11.37
N MET A 617 -42.32 -3.92 -10.28
CA MET A 617 -42.09 -5.24 -9.65
C MET A 617 -42.50 -6.42 -10.54
N ILE A 618 -43.53 -6.25 -11.36
CA ILE A 618 -44.09 -7.26 -12.28
C ILE A 618 -43.94 -6.82 -13.74
N GLY A 619 -43.02 -5.90 -14.00
CA GLY A 619 -42.79 -5.28 -15.30
C GLY A 619 -41.69 -5.97 -16.13
N TRP A 620 -41.10 -5.22 -17.05
CA TRP A 620 -40.06 -5.64 -17.97
C TRP A 620 -38.71 -5.84 -17.28
N ARG A 621 -38.51 -7.00 -16.67
CA ARG A 621 -37.31 -7.41 -15.91
C ARG A 621 -37.03 -8.90 -16.02
N GLY A 622 -35.90 -9.33 -15.45
CA GLY A 622 -35.50 -10.74 -15.39
C GLY A 622 -35.55 -11.43 -16.76
N ALA A 623 -35.98 -12.69 -16.79
CA ALA A 623 -36.05 -13.48 -18.02
C ALA A 623 -36.81 -12.78 -19.17
N SER A 624 -37.94 -12.14 -18.88
CA SER A 624 -38.75 -11.46 -19.91
C SER A 624 -38.04 -10.30 -20.62
N ARG A 625 -37.01 -9.73 -19.96
CA ARG A 625 -36.16 -8.70 -20.55
C ARG A 625 -35.04 -9.31 -21.40
N TYR A 626 -34.45 -10.43 -20.96
CA TYR A 626 -33.26 -11.00 -21.59
C TYR A 626 -33.45 -11.37 -23.06
N TYR A 627 -34.61 -11.94 -23.41
CA TYR A 627 -34.92 -12.35 -24.79
C TYR A 627 -35.69 -11.30 -25.60
N ASP A 628 -36.01 -10.13 -25.02
CA ASP A 628 -36.70 -9.07 -25.76
C ASP A 628 -35.73 -8.48 -26.80
N PRO A 629 -36.11 -8.38 -28.09
CA PRO A 629 -35.23 -7.85 -29.14
C PRO A 629 -34.65 -6.46 -28.86
N LYS A 630 -35.30 -5.66 -28.02
CA LYS A 630 -34.81 -4.32 -27.62
C LYS A 630 -33.65 -4.38 -26.63
N PHE A 631 -33.52 -5.45 -25.85
CA PHE A 631 -32.52 -5.60 -24.79
C PHE A 631 -31.56 -6.77 -25.01
N GLU A 632 -31.87 -7.71 -25.91
CA GLU A 632 -31.00 -8.83 -26.28
C GLU A 632 -29.52 -8.40 -26.52
N PRO A 633 -29.21 -7.29 -27.22
CA PRO A 633 -27.82 -6.86 -27.38
C PRO A 633 -27.12 -6.48 -26.07
N ALA A 634 -27.87 -5.95 -25.09
CA ALA A 634 -27.35 -5.64 -23.76
C ALA A 634 -27.15 -6.91 -22.93
N PHE A 635 -28.09 -7.86 -22.98
CA PHE A 635 -27.96 -9.15 -22.30
C PHE A 635 -26.76 -9.95 -22.83
N ALA A 636 -26.47 -9.88 -24.14
CA ALA A 636 -25.27 -10.48 -24.71
C ALA A 636 -23.95 -9.96 -24.11
N LEU A 637 -23.92 -8.70 -23.62
CA LEU A 637 -22.75 -8.18 -22.89
C LEU A 637 -22.60 -8.86 -21.51
N GLU A 638 -23.70 -9.13 -20.82
CA GLU A 638 -23.69 -9.85 -19.54
C GLU A 638 -23.24 -11.31 -19.71
N CYS A 639 -23.70 -12.00 -20.77
CA CYS A 639 -23.26 -13.38 -21.05
C CYS A 639 -21.79 -13.49 -21.47
N LYS A 640 -21.22 -12.42 -22.04
CA LYS A 640 -19.83 -12.39 -22.49
C LYS A 640 -18.85 -12.08 -21.35
N ALA A 641 -19.30 -11.32 -20.36
CA ALA A 641 -18.57 -11.06 -19.12
C ALA A 641 -18.50 -12.32 -18.27
#